data_AF-A0A6U5LJC2-F1
#
_entry.id   AF-A0A6U5LJC2-F1
#
_cell.length_a   1.000
_cell.length_b   1.000
_cell.length_c   1.000
_cell.angle_alpha   90.00
_cell.angle_beta   90.00
_cell.angle_gamma   90.00
#
_symmetry.space_group_name_H-M   'P 1'
#
loop_
_entity.id
_entity.type
_entity.pdbx_description
1 polymer ?
#
loop_
_entity_poly.entity_id
_entity_poly.type
_entity_poly.pdbx_seq_one_letter_code
_entity_poly.pdbx_strand_id
1 'polypeptide(L)'
;MGYLTSLVVAALVGQTHAYDPYDPIAGYSPSSDVTDQMHLDKDLKQLEDNLKVNLEGSFDIYQYGGHSKSVASLKLSDPTFDSSTIVAGKKFTGTSVDGNVAIAMKLDDSTNTLGYLKLQYEVSGQSPCYVGGLNVKDFSGCFVAVGTVTDGTNTLSYTYDMTTKNMNGRTLSGLSSVLNVDMANEANFKIFETYYGRADYSYHWVTSAFEGTSTNFTRGNADFTNYSLIGKTEAIKKGSVHMGVGHYALHEFENALKLCELDVDSRELSRARWDEGVALYTGSMEGTEGTDRQGKFPYTLAEKRCENFKTCGDGADSSDDNVKSWVNINLMAQFRRGKSALFQKDCDGAQAALDNISSLIYIPLIQSTLRYAYMAQLLQGDNSDQNEQDKVKAEGAVFAAAVLPKVYAIDPDAAEIIYANMKTGATETVFSEVKDAFESVYHGFRINCNQIGGLIEASSDTPYDGAERCRANTGLTNESKEEFKIEGFKKKMTCSELANISLQYRNVICVTPGVAETCELICRENTCFTNESKEEFKVEGFKKTMTCNELANISLHYRNMICATPGVAETCRGTCLGTCGCYDDPNQEYLNKQETEIVGTCEDLFTDFKYAEKCNKIENLLFFCPDVCDGWCDHIPFGKK
;
A
#
# COMPACT_ATOMS: atom_id res chain seq x y z
N MET A 1 28.50 -1.57 -34.00
CA MET A 1 28.55 -2.56 -32.91
C MET A 1 29.61 -2.09 -31.92
N GLY A 2 29.28 -1.72 -30.68
CA GLY A 2 27.95 -1.55 -30.10
C GLY A 2 28.07 -0.95 -28.69
N TYR A 3 27.83 0.35 -28.58
CA TYR A 3 27.64 1.18 -27.37
C TYR A 3 28.54 0.93 -26.15
N LEU A 4 29.41 1.91 -25.88
CA LEU A 4 30.13 2.03 -24.61
C LEU A 4 29.29 2.76 -23.56
N THR A 5 29.50 2.33 -22.32
CA THR A 5 29.39 3.07 -21.05
C THR A 5 29.50 4.59 -21.12
N SER A 6 28.68 5.28 -20.32
CA SER A 6 29.04 6.58 -19.74
C SER A 6 28.52 6.65 -18.30
N LEU A 7 29.42 6.58 -17.31
CA LEU A 7 29.07 6.78 -15.90
C LEU A 7 28.91 8.27 -15.62
N VAL A 8 27.97 8.63 -14.74
CA VAL A 8 27.92 9.95 -14.11
C VAL A 8 28.91 9.97 -12.95
N VAL A 9 29.69 11.05 -12.84
CA VAL A 9 30.66 11.24 -11.74
C VAL A 9 30.04 12.12 -10.67
N ALA A 10 29.65 11.53 -9.54
CA ALA A 10 29.30 12.26 -8.32
C ALA A 10 30.58 12.83 -7.67
N ALA A 11 30.49 14.05 -7.11
CA ALA A 11 31.63 14.75 -6.53
C ALA A 11 31.74 14.49 -5.02
N LEU A 12 32.87 13.94 -4.59
CA LEU A 12 33.19 13.73 -3.17
C LEU A 12 33.43 15.07 -2.44
N VAL A 13 32.63 15.31 -1.40
CA VAL A 13 32.96 16.22 -0.28
C VAL A 13 32.77 15.46 1.02
N GLY A 14 33.62 15.72 2.02
CA GLY A 14 33.83 14.85 3.18
C GLY A 14 32.73 14.89 4.25
N GLN A 15 32.79 13.90 5.14
CA GLN A 15 31.85 13.69 6.25
C GLN A 15 31.83 14.87 7.25
N THR A 16 30.64 15.44 7.45
CA THR A 16 30.20 16.08 8.68
C THR A 16 28.79 15.60 8.99
N HIS A 17 28.39 15.54 10.27
CA HIS A 17 27.13 14.94 10.74
C HIS A 17 25.92 15.27 9.86
N ALA A 18 25.15 14.24 9.49
CA ALA A 18 24.05 14.34 8.55
C ALA A 18 22.95 15.28 9.07
N TYR A 19 22.84 16.44 8.45
CA TYR A 19 21.59 17.18 8.34
C TYR A 19 20.84 16.57 7.17
N ASP A 20 19.63 16.03 7.37
CA ASP A 20 18.81 15.54 6.26
C ASP A 20 18.54 16.72 5.31
N PRO A 21 18.94 16.66 4.03
CA PRO A 21 18.91 17.83 3.15
C PRO A 21 17.53 18.13 2.55
N TYR A 22 16.51 17.36 2.91
CA TYR A 22 15.15 17.41 2.39
C TYR A 22 14.14 17.39 3.53
N ASP A 23 13.03 18.13 3.38
CA ASP A 23 11.98 18.20 4.40
C ASP A 23 11.31 16.82 4.62
N PRO A 24 11.11 16.38 5.87
CA PRO A 24 10.39 15.13 6.14
C PRO A 24 8.93 15.16 5.67
N ILE A 25 8.41 13.96 5.40
CA ILE A 25 7.07 13.71 4.88
C ILE A 25 6.35 12.82 5.91
N ALA A 26 5.37 13.34 6.64
CA ALA A 26 4.64 12.59 7.67
C ALA A 26 5.47 11.83 8.75
N GLY A 27 6.72 12.27 9.02
CA GLY A 27 7.68 11.59 9.90
C GLY A 27 8.64 10.61 9.19
N TYR A 28 8.70 10.66 7.85
CA TYR A 28 9.70 9.97 7.03
C TYR A 28 10.61 11.00 6.34
N SER A 29 11.91 11.03 6.66
CA SER A 29 12.87 11.83 5.87
C SER A 29 13.10 11.18 4.50
N PRO A 30 12.84 11.83 3.37
CA PRO A 30 13.24 11.32 2.06
C PRO A 30 14.75 11.50 1.85
N SER A 31 15.36 10.64 1.06
CA SER A 31 16.81 10.64 0.80
C SER A 31 17.20 11.11 -0.61
N SER A 32 16.22 11.61 -1.37
CA SER A 32 16.32 12.38 -2.61
C SER A 32 15.23 13.48 -2.63
N ASP A 33 15.39 14.53 -3.43
CA ASP A 33 14.31 15.52 -3.61
C ASP A 33 13.11 14.87 -4.31
N VAL A 34 11.99 14.78 -3.59
CA VAL A 34 10.71 14.24 -4.08
C VAL A 34 9.58 15.28 -4.05
N THR A 35 9.91 16.56 -3.85
CA THR A 35 8.94 17.67 -3.73
C THR A 35 8.06 17.76 -4.99
N ASP A 36 8.67 17.59 -6.15
CA ASP A 36 8.04 17.61 -7.48
C ASP A 36 7.01 16.49 -7.67
N GLN A 37 7.27 15.32 -7.09
CA GLN A 37 6.42 14.13 -7.09
C GLN A 37 5.23 14.32 -6.16
N MET A 38 5.50 14.76 -4.92
CA MET A 38 4.48 15.02 -3.90
C MET A 38 3.44 16.03 -4.39
N HIS A 39 3.88 17.07 -5.12
CA HIS A 39 3.01 18.13 -5.66
C HIS A 39 1.93 17.65 -6.66
N LEU A 40 1.98 16.41 -7.15
CA LEU A 40 0.86 15.85 -7.92
C LEU A 40 -0.45 15.78 -7.09
N ASP A 41 -0.34 15.86 -5.76
CA ASP A 41 -1.49 15.95 -4.86
C ASP A 41 -2.25 17.30 -5.00
N LYS A 42 -1.54 18.39 -5.35
CA LYS A 42 -2.14 19.70 -5.67
C LYS A 42 -2.91 19.69 -6.99
N ASP A 43 -2.52 18.84 -7.95
CA ASP A 43 -3.34 18.59 -9.15
C ASP A 43 -4.66 17.91 -8.77
N LEU A 44 -4.64 16.93 -7.87
CA LEU A 44 -5.89 16.36 -7.37
C LEU A 44 -6.70 17.38 -6.56
N LYS A 45 -6.07 18.26 -5.76
CA LYS A 45 -6.79 19.32 -5.03
C LYS A 45 -7.54 20.27 -5.96
N GLN A 46 -6.91 20.73 -7.05
CA GLN A 46 -7.58 21.57 -8.03
C GLN A 46 -8.64 20.79 -8.83
N LEU A 47 -8.43 19.51 -9.11
CA LEU A 47 -9.44 18.62 -9.69
C LEU A 47 -10.67 18.48 -8.77
N GLU A 48 -10.48 18.20 -7.48
CA GLU A 48 -11.56 18.11 -6.49
C GLU A 48 -12.38 19.41 -6.38
N ASP A 49 -11.73 20.57 -6.50
CA ASP A 49 -12.41 21.86 -6.45
C ASP A 49 -13.16 22.16 -7.75
N ASN A 50 -12.56 21.89 -8.91
CA ASN A 50 -13.17 22.25 -10.20
C ASN A 50 -14.29 21.28 -10.62
N LEU A 51 -14.28 20.02 -10.18
CA LEU A 51 -15.39 19.07 -10.42
C LEU A 51 -16.73 19.56 -9.83
N LYS A 52 -16.69 20.42 -8.81
CA LYS A 52 -17.86 21.10 -8.24
C LYS A 52 -18.45 22.18 -9.15
N VAL A 53 -17.79 22.51 -10.26
CA VAL A 53 -18.07 23.66 -11.15
C VAL A 53 -18.21 23.25 -12.62
N ASN A 54 -17.25 22.50 -13.18
CA ASN A 54 -17.26 22.06 -14.58
C ASN A 54 -16.46 20.75 -14.77
N LEU A 55 -17.00 19.81 -15.55
CA LEU A 55 -16.27 18.59 -15.95
C LEU A 55 -15.16 18.85 -16.98
N GLU A 56 -15.35 19.79 -17.93
CA GLU A 56 -14.43 20.02 -19.05
C GLU A 56 -13.06 20.51 -18.56
N GLY A 57 -13.03 21.65 -17.85
CA GLY A 57 -11.81 22.15 -17.20
C GLY A 57 -11.30 21.29 -16.04
N SER A 58 -12.00 20.21 -15.68
CA SER A 58 -11.52 19.20 -14.74
C SER A 58 -10.79 18.07 -15.47
N PHE A 59 -11.24 17.71 -16.68
CA PHE A 59 -10.52 16.79 -17.56
C PHE A 59 -9.14 17.37 -17.94
N ASP A 60 -9.05 18.67 -18.23
CA ASP A 60 -7.78 19.35 -18.51
C ASP A 60 -6.77 19.24 -17.33
N ILE A 61 -7.23 19.36 -16.08
CA ILE A 61 -6.39 19.18 -14.89
C ILE A 61 -5.93 17.71 -14.78
N TYR A 62 -6.84 16.75 -14.96
CA TYR A 62 -6.51 15.32 -14.93
C TYR A 62 -5.50 14.94 -16.04
N GLN A 63 -5.68 15.48 -17.25
CA GLN A 63 -4.91 15.14 -18.43
C GLN A 63 -3.55 15.82 -18.49
N TYR A 64 -3.49 17.13 -18.21
CA TYR A 64 -2.31 17.98 -18.42
C TYR A 64 -1.67 18.50 -17.12
N GLY A 65 -2.27 18.23 -15.96
CA GLY A 65 -1.74 18.59 -14.63
C GLY A 65 -1.52 20.09 -14.43
N GLY A 66 -0.77 20.44 -13.38
CA GLY A 66 -0.48 21.83 -13.02
C GLY A 66 0.78 22.04 -12.18
N HIS A 67 1.03 21.17 -11.20
CA HIS A 67 2.00 21.44 -10.12
C HIS A 67 3.19 20.46 -10.08
N SER A 68 3.17 19.39 -10.88
CA SER A 68 4.19 18.34 -10.89
C SER A 68 4.94 18.29 -12.23
N LYS A 69 6.28 18.31 -12.18
CA LYS A 69 7.18 18.21 -13.33
C LYS A 69 6.91 19.28 -14.40
N SER A 70 6.78 20.53 -13.98
CA SER A 70 6.52 21.67 -14.88
C SER A 70 7.70 21.92 -15.82
N VAL A 71 7.43 21.98 -17.13
CA VAL A 71 8.43 22.05 -18.22
C VAL A 71 8.11 23.19 -19.18
N ALA A 72 9.06 24.11 -19.35
CA ALA A 72 9.07 25.10 -20.41
C ALA A 72 9.62 24.49 -21.71
N SER A 73 8.85 24.56 -22.79
CA SER A 73 9.27 24.21 -24.16
C SER A 73 9.63 25.48 -24.92
N LEU A 74 10.88 25.93 -24.74
CA LEU A 74 11.39 27.18 -25.30
C LEU A 74 11.72 27.00 -26.79
N LYS A 75 11.28 27.91 -27.66
CA LYS A 75 11.72 27.97 -29.06
C LYS A 75 12.91 28.93 -29.16
N LEU A 76 14.05 28.41 -29.57
CA LEU A 76 15.30 29.16 -29.66
C LEU A 76 15.32 30.08 -30.89
N SER A 77 16.13 31.14 -30.81
CA SER A 77 16.37 32.06 -31.93
C SER A 77 17.26 31.47 -33.01
N ASP A 78 18.07 30.47 -32.66
CA ASP A 78 18.77 29.60 -33.61
C ASP A 78 17.90 28.36 -33.89
N PRO A 79 17.32 28.22 -35.10
CA PRO A 79 16.50 27.06 -35.47
C PRO A 79 17.33 25.80 -35.78
N THR A 80 18.66 25.90 -35.82
CA THR A 80 19.58 24.78 -36.10
C THR A 80 20.20 24.18 -34.84
N PHE A 81 20.00 24.81 -33.68
CA PHE A 81 20.54 24.35 -32.41
C PHE A 81 20.03 22.93 -32.04
N ASP A 82 20.95 22.02 -31.76
CA ASP A 82 20.66 20.64 -31.38
C ASP A 82 20.71 20.48 -29.85
N SER A 83 19.55 20.27 -29.21
CA SER A 83 19.45 20.18 -27.76
C SER A 83 20.06 18.90 -27.16
N SER A 84 20.34 17.89 -27.99
CA SER A 84 21.04 16.65 -27.56
C SER A 84 22.52 16.88 -27.25
N THR A 85 23.08 18.01 -27.67
CA THR A 85 24.44 18.45 -27.27
C THR A 85 24.53 18.84 -25.80
N ILE A 86 23.40 19.06 -25.13
CA ILE A 86 23.31 19.37 -23.69
C ILE A 86 22.83 18.12 -22.95
N VAL A 87 23.62 17.67 -21.98
CA VAL A 87 23.28 16.54 -21.09
C VAL A 87 22.05 16.88 -20.24
N ALA A 88 21.14 15.91 -20.06
CA ALA A 88 20.00 16.04 -19.14
C ALA A 88 20.46 16.37 -17.70
N GLY A 89 19.60 17.04 -16.93
CA GLY A 89 19.92 17.52 -15.58
C GLY A 89 20.82 18.77 -15.54
N LYS A 90 21.43 19.19 -16.65
CA LYS A 90 22.20 20.44 -16.71
C LYS A 90 21.31 21.63 -16.34
N LYS A 91 21.66 22.34 -15.25
CA LYS A 91 20.97 23.56 -14.81
C LYS A 91 21.16 24.73 -15.78
N PHE A 92 20.07 25.44 -16.01
CA PHE A 92 19.94 26.73 -16.69
C PHE A 92 19.33 27.75 -15.74
N THR A 93 19.71 29.02 -15.91
CA THR A 93 19.06 30.17 -15.27
C THR A 93 18.55 31.16 -16.31
N GLY A 94 17.50 31.91 -15.95
CA GLY A 94 16.90 32.97 -16.77
C GLY A 94 15.99 33.86 -15.92
N THR A 95 15.33 34.84 -16.53
CA THR A 95 14.43 35.76 -15.81
C THR A 95 13.02 35.18 -15.71
N SER A 96 12.43 35.19 -14.50
CA SER A 96 11.02 34.84 -14.28
C SER A 96 10.07 36.03 -14.48
N VAL A 97 8.77 35.77 -14.65
CA VAL A 97 7.74 36.82 -14.84
C VAL A 97 7.63 37.75 -13.63
N ASP A 98 7.90 37.26 -12.41
CA ASP A 98 7.96 38.07 -11.20
C ASP A 98 9.23 38.96 -11.09
N GLY A 99 10.18 38.83 -12.02
CA GLY A 99 11.44 39.58 -12.05
C GLY A 99 12.61 38.93 -11.32
N ASN A 100 12.41 37.75 -10.71
CA ASN A 100 13.48 36.96 -10.08
C ASN A 100 14.29 36.16 -11.13
N VAL A 101 15.17 35.28 -10.62
CA VAL A 101 15.89 34.29 -11.44
C VAL A 101 15.12 32.98 -11.39
N ALA A 102 14.54 32.53 -12.50
CA ALA A 102 14.04 31.17 -12.65
C ALA A 102 15.21 30.21 -12.85
N ILE A 103 15.20 29.09 -12.11
CA ILE A 103 16.12 27.97 -12.28
C ILE A 103 15.37 26.78 -12.90
N ALA A 104 15.98 26.12 -13.88
CA ALA A 104 15.41 24.94 -14.53
C ALA A 104 16.51 24.00 -15.03
N MET A 105 16.21 22.71 -15.21
CA MET A 105 17.14 21.67 -15.65
C MET A 105 16.76 21.18 -17.05
N LYS A 106 17.77 20.90 -17.91
CA LYS A 106 17.54 20.24 -19.21
C LYS A 106 16.81 18.92 -18.99
N LEU A 107 15.60 18.81 -19.52
CA LEU A 107 14.83 17.57 -19.49
C LEU A 107 15.51 16.54 -20.40
N ASP A 108 15.52 15.27 -20.00
CA ASP A 108 15.82 14.19 -20.95
C ASP A 108 14.68 14.08 -21.97
N ASP A 109 15.01 14.08 -23.25
CA ASP A 109 14.04 14.28 -24.33
C ASP A 109 14.42 13.51 -25.59
N SER A 110 13.93 12.28 -25.66
CA SER A 110 14.06 11.40 -26.84
C SER A 110 13.43 11.96 -28.12
N THR A 111 12.60 13.02 -28.04
CA THR A 111 11.95 13.64 -29.21
C THR A 111 12.73 14.82 -29.81
N ASN A 112 13.90 15.16 -29.27
CA ASN A 112 14.83 16.23 -29.66
C ASN A 112 14.52 16.98 -30.98
N THR A 113 13.75 18.06 -30.88
CA THR A 113 13.44 18.96 -32.01
C THR A 113 14.50 20.06 -32.13
N LEU A 114 15.13 20.18 -33.30
CA LEU A 114 16.07 21.26 -33.59
C LEU A 114 15.43 22.64 -33.37
N GLY A 115 16.18 23.56 -32.75
CA GLY A 115 15.70 24.89 -32.40
C GLY A 115 14.74 24.95 -31.22
N TYR A 116 14.61 23.89 -30.43
CA TYR A 116 13.83 23.88 -29.19
C TYR A 116 14.66 23.41 -27.99
N LEU A 117 14.27 23.85 -26.79
CA LEU A 117 14.89 23.48 -25.52
C LEU A 117 13.81 23.23 -24.47
N LYS A 118 13.67 21.98 -24.01
CA LYS A 118 12.79 21.62 -22.90
C LYS A 118 13.55 21.73 -21.57
N LEU A 119 13.07 22.59 -20.67
CA LEU A 119 13.63 22.80 -19.33
C LEU A 119 12.57 22.53 -18.26
N GLN A 120 12.83 21.61 -17.32
CA GLN A 120 11.99 21.39 -16.14
C GLN A 120 12.34 22.40 -15.05
N TYR A 121 11.36 23.15 -14.52
CA TYR A 121 11.61 24.11 -13.44
C TYR A 121 12.05 23.41 -12.14
N GLU A 122 12.93 24.06 -11.38
CA GLU A 122 13.29 23.63 -10.03
C GLU A 122 12.17 24.01 -9.05
N VAL A 123 11.70 23.05 -8.25
CA VAL A 123 10.56 23.22 -7.34
C VAL A 123 11.00 23.65 -5.93
N SER A 124 12.19 23.24 -5.51
CA SER A 124 12.76 23.52 -4.20
C SER A 124 13.31 24.95 -4.10
N GLY A 125 12.69 25.78 -3.25
CA GLY A 125 13.24 27.08 -2.81
C GLY A 125 12.93 28.32 -3.67
N GLN A 126 12.05 28.22 -4.68
CA GLN A 126 11.60 29.36 -5.50
C GLN A 126 10.07 29.38 -5.65
N SER A 127 9.50 30.48 -6.19
CA SER A 127 8.12 30.44 -6.68
C SER A 127 8.09 29.58 -7.96
N PRO A 128 7.31 28.50 -8.02
CA PRO A 128 7.30 27.59 -9.17
C PRO A 128 6.34 28.06 -10.28
N CYS A 129 6.50 27.51 -11.48
CA CYS A 129 5.67 27.79 -12.65
C CYS A 129 4.47 26.83 -12.72
N TYR A 130 3.26 27.27 -12.34
CA TYR A 130 2.06 26.43 -12.32
C TYR A 130 1.06 26.82 -13.43
N VAL A 131 1.19 26.16 -14.59
CA VAL A 131 0.41 26.51 -15.80
C VAL A 131 -0.43 25.34 -16.30
N GLY A 132 0.12 24.47 -17.16
CA GLY A 132 -0.53 23.21 -17.58
C GLY A 132 -1.99 23.33 -18.03
N GLY A 133 -2.81 22.42 -17.52
CA GLY A 133 -4.28 22.40 -17.64
C GLY A 133 -5.01 23.09 -16.49
N LEU A 134 -4.34 23.90 -15.66
CA LEU A 134 -5.02 24.62 -14.57
C LEU A 134 -5.94 25.71 -15.11
N ASN A 135 -7.12 25.84 -14.51
CA ASN A 135 -8.08 26.92 -14.82
C ASN A 135 -7.58 28.29 -14.30
N VAL A 136 -6.83 28.30 -13.20
CA VAL A 136 -6.11 29.47 -12.68
C VAL A 136 -4.62 29.19 -12.79
N LYS A 137 -3.93 29.96 -13.64
CA LYS A 137 -2.53 29.75 -14.01
C LYS A 137 -1.64 30.77 -13.29
N ASP A 138 -0.67 30.29 -12.51
CA ASP A 138 0.35 31.12 -11.88
C ASP A 138 1.60 31.14 -12.75
N PHE A 139 1.91 32.34 -13.26
CA PHE A 139 3.06 32.57 -14.12
C PHE A 139 4.29 33.05 -13.37
N SER A 140 4.23 33.31 -12.06
CA SER A 140 5.27 34.00 -11.27
C SER A 140 6.66 33.41 -11.48
N GLY A 141 6.81 32.10 -11.27
CA GLY A 141 8.06 31.36 -11.48
C GLY A 141 8.41 31.01 -12.93
N CYS A 142 7.49 31.24 -13.88
CA CYS A 142 7.73 30.89 -15.28
C CYS A 142 8.75 31.82 -15.93
N PHE A 143 9.51 31.31 -16.90
CA PHE A 143 10.36 32.13 -17.76
C PHE A 143 9.53 33.20 -18.52
N VAL A 144 10.07 34.41 -18.69
CA VAL A 144 9.44 35.47 -19.49
C VAL A 144 9.25 35.08 -20.96
N ALA A 145 8.18 35.52 -21.62
CA ALA A 145 7.79 35.08 -22.98
C ALA A 145 8.86 35.30 -24.08
N VAL A 146 9.80 36.24 -23.87
CA VAL A 146 10.98 36.50 -24.72
C VAL A 146 12.15 36.81 -23.79
N GLY A 147 13.27 36.11 -23.94
CA GLY A 147 14.43 36.31 -23.06
C GLY A 147 15.65 35.47 -23.46
N THR A 148 16.56 35.29 -22.51
CA THR A 148 17.72 34.40 -22.62
C THR A 148 17.78 33.43 -21.44
N VAL A 149 18.22 32.20 -21.68
CA VAL A 149 18.66 31.25 -20.64
C VAL A 149 20.15 30.95 -20.79
N THR A 150 20.83 30.67 -19.69
CA THR A 150 22.25 30.29 -19.68
C THR A 150 22.56 29.15 -18.73
N ASP A 151 23.50 28.29 -19.12
CA ASP A 151 24.00 27.15 -18.34
C ASP A 151 25.43 27.39 -17.79
N GLY A 152 25.87 28.66 -17.84
CA GLY A 152 27.20 29.14 -17.52
C GLY A 152 28.22 29.05 -18.67
N THR A 153 27.88 28.41 -19.80
CA THR A 153 28.75 28.25 -20.98
C THR A 153 28.08 28.75 -22.26
N ASN A 154 26.83 28.35 -22.44
CA ASN A 154 25.92 28.74 -23.51
C ASN A 154 25.01 29.87 -23.02
N THR A 155 24.64 30.79 -23.90
CA THR A 155 23.57 31.78 -23.66
C THR A 155 22.63 31.76 -24.85
N LEU A 156 21.40 31.29 -24.64
CA LEU A 156 20.45 30.96 -25.69
C LEU A 156 19.25 31.90 -25.63
N SER A 157 19.08 32.73 -26.65
CA SER A 157 17.91 33.59 -26.83
C SER A 157 16.70 32.78 -27.29
N TYR A 158 15.52 33.03 -26.73
CA TYR A 158 14.30 32.27 -27.03
C TYR A 158 13.05 33.16 -27.06
N THR A 159 11.98 32.60 -27.62
CA THR A 159 10.60 33.07 -27.43
C THR A 159 9.67 31.86 -27.24
N TYR A 160 8.62 32.00 -26.45
CA TYR A 160 7.60 30.96 -26.30
C TYR A 160 6.26 31.54 -25.80
N ASP A 161 5.17 30.83 -26.06
CA ASP A 161 3.87 31.14 -25.45
C ASP A 161 3.79 30.50 -24.07
N MET A 162 3.88 31.32 -23.03
CA MET A 162 3.83 30.89 -21.63
C MET A 162 2.57 30.08 -21.31
N THR A 163 1.46 30.29 -22.03
CA THR A 163 0.14 29.70 -21.78
C THR A 163 0.01 28.25 -22.27
N THR A 164 0.70 27.92 -23.37
CA THR A 164 0.62 26.62 -24.06
C THR A 164 1.97 25.88 -24.18
N LYS A 165 3.05 26.47 -23.67
CA LYS A 165 4.40 25.88 -23.70
C LYS A 165 5.06 25.76 -22.31
N ASN A 166 4.35 26.12 -21.24
CA ASN A 166 4.58 25.56 -19.91
C ASN A 166 3.62 24.38 -19.72
N MET A 167 4.16 23.16 -19.88
CA MET A 167 3.45 21.87 -19.83
C MET A 167 3.89 21.10 -18.59
N ASN A 168 3.27 19.97 -18.26
CA ASN A 168 3.71 19.12 -17.14
C ASN A 168 4.09 17.72 -17.62
N GLY A 169 5.21 17.20 -17.09
CA GLY A 169 5.74 15.88 -17.43
C GLY A 169 5.29 14.74 -16.50
N ARG A 170 4.44 15.03 -15.50
CA ARG A 170 3.77 14.07 -14.62
C ARG A 170 2.35 14.57 -14.41
N THR A 171 1.35 13.74 -14.67
CA THR A 171 -0.08 14.06 -14.53
C THR A 171 -0.85 12.84 -14.03
N LEU A 172 -2.04 13.05 -13.49
CA LEU A 172 -2.88 11.95 -12.98
C LEU A 172 -3.25 10.97 -14.11
N SER A 173 -3.56 11.47 -15.31
CA SER A 173 -3.73 10.67 -16.52
C SER A 173 -2.46 9.92 -16.91
N GLY A 174 -1.28 10.55 -16.81
CA GLY A 174 0.01 9.91 -17.09
C GLY A 174 0.24 8.67 -16.22
N LEU A 175 0.10 8.81 -14.90
CA LEU A 175 0.22 7.66 -13.98
C LEU A 175 -0.84 6.58 -14.23
N SER A 176 -2.02 6.96 -14.74
CA SER A 176 -3.12 6.04 -15.01
C SER A 176 -2.99 5.27 -16.34
N SER A 177 -2.18 5.75 -17.28
CA SER A 177 -2.11 5.26 -18.68
C SER A 177 -0.77 4.63 -19.05
N VAL A 178 0.33 5.03 -18.40
CA VAL A 178 1.68 4.50 -18.65
C VAL A 178 1.91 3.11 -18.06
N LEU A 179 0.98 2.64 -17.20
CA LEU A 179 1.04 1.37 -16.44
C LEU A 179 1.47 0.13 -17.26
N ASN A 180 1.26 0.10 -18.58
CA ASN A 180 1.66 -1.03 -19.41
C ASN A 180 3.18 -1.25 -19.47
N VAL A 181 3.97 -0.20 -19.75
CA VAL A 181 5.34 -0.40 -20.31
C VAL A 181 6.36 -0.80 -19.24
N ASP A 182 6.42 -0.05 -18.15
CA ASP A 182 7.45 -0.24 -17.11
C ASP A 182 7.02 -1.28 -16.05
N MET A 183 5.70 -1.49 -15.90
CA MET A 183 5.10 -2.38 -14.90
C MET A 183 4.77 -3.78 -15.44
N ALA A 184 4.91 -4.06 -16.75
CA ALA A 184 4.56 -5.34 -17.39
C ALA A 184 5.12 -6.61 -16.72
N ASN A 185 6.14 -6.50 -15.87
CA ASN A 185 6.70 -7.62 -15.11
C ASN A 185 6.34 -7.68 -13.62
N GLU A 186 5.72 -6.64 -13.06
CA GLU A 186 5.46 -6.46 -11.63
C GLU A 186 4.32 -7.35 -11.11
N ALA A 187 4.48 -7.81 -9.87
CA ALA A 187 3.61 -8.81 -9.26
C ALA A 187 2.27 -8.21 -8.83
N ASN A 188 2.26 -6.99 -8.27
CA ASN A 188 1.02 -6.29 -7.96
C ASN A 188 0.30 -5.91 -9.26
N PHE A 189 1.01 -5.35 -10.23
CA PHE A 189 0.43 -4.88 -11.48
C PHE A 189 -0.28 -5.98 -12.28
N LYS A 190 0.37 -7.14 -12.48
CA LYS A 190 -0.17 -8.27 -13.26
C LYS A 190 -1.52 -8.76 -12.74
N ILE A 191 -1.77 -8.68 -11.43
CA ILE A 191 -3.05 -9.07 -10.82
C ILE A 191 -4.18 -8.14 -11.32
N PHE A 192 -3.93 -6.83 -11.36
CA PHE A 192 -4.89 -5.83 -11.83
C PHE A 192 -5.08 -5.89 -13.35
N GLU A 193 -4.00 -6.00 -14.13
CA GLU A 193 -4.10 -6.18 -15.58
C GLU A 193 -4.87 -7.47 -15.94
N THR A 194 -4.63 -8.59 -15.23
CA THR A 194 -5.32 -9.87 -15.49
C THR A 194 -6.81 -9.79 -15.16
N TYR A 195 -7.19 -9.12 -14.08
CA TYR A 195 -8.60 -8.97 -13.70
C TYR A 195 -9.37 -8.08 -14.67
N TYR A 196 -8.84 -6.88 -14.98
CA TYR A 196 -9.48 -5.94 -15.90
C TYR A 196 -9.30 -6.33 -17.37
N GLY A 197 -8.35 -7.21 -17.69
CA GLY A 197 -8.00 -7.64 -19.05
C GLY A 197 -7.24 -6.60 -19.86
N ARG A 198 -6.64 -5.59 -19.20
CA ARG A 198 -5.89 -4.48 -19.82
C ARG A 198 -5.12 -3.66 -18.78
N ALA A 199 -3.94 -3.17 -19.18
CA ALA A 199 -3.01 -2.42 -18.35
C ALA A 199 -3.53 -1.07 -17.80
N ASP A 200 -4.14 -0.26 -18.66
CA ASP A 200 -4.57 1.12 -18.39
C ASP A 200 -6.00 1.16 -17.82
N TYR A 201 -6.28 0.27 -16.85
CA TYR A 201 -7.59 0.12 -16.23
C TYR A 201 -8.05 1.37 -15.47
N SER A 202 -7.13 2.05 -14.77
CA SER A 202 -7.45 3.26 -14.01
C SER A 202 -7.69 4.48 -14.89
N TYR A 203 -6.99 4.59 -16.03
CA TYR A 203 -7.26 5.63 -17.04
C TYR A 203 -8.68 5.47 -17.57
N HIS A 204 -9.06 4.25 -18.01
CA HIS A 204 -10.42 4.01 -18.51
C HIS A 204 -11.51 4.12 -17.44
N TRP A 205 -11.24 3.79 -16.17
CA TRP A 205 -12.20 4.08 -15.08
C TRP A 205 -12.50 5.58 -15.00
N VAL A 206 -11.44 6.41 -14.98
CA VAL A 206 -11.58 7.86 -14.83
C VAL A 206 -12.15 8.52 -16.09
N THR A 207 -11.72 8.13 -17.30
CA THR A 207 -12.25 8.71 -18.54
C THR A 207 -13.71 8.32 -18.77
N SER A 208 -14.11 7.07 -18.55
CA SER A 208 -15.52 6.69 -18.63
C SER A 208 -16.39 7.42 -17.59
N ALA A 209 -15.86 7.73 -16.41
CA ALA A 209 -16.54 8.56 -15.42
C ALA A 209 -16.64 10.04 -15.83
N PHE A 210 -15.67 10.61 -16.55
CA PHE A 210 -15.77 11.93 -17.17
C PHE A 210 -16.78 11.97 -18.31
N GLU A 211 -16.73 11.00 -19.22
CA GLU A 211 -17.61 10.91 -20.39
C GLU A 211 -19.06 10.56 -20.03
N GLY A 212 -19.27 9.88 -18.89
CA GLY A 212 -20.56 9.26 -18.56
C GLY A 212 -20.85 8.04 -19.43
N THR A 213 -19.82 7.22 -19.66
CA THR A 213 -19.90 5.97 -20.44
C THR A 213 -19.73 4.75 -19.55
N SER A 214 -19.81 3.55 -20.14
CA SER A 214 -19.48 2.29 -19.46
C SER A 214 -18.07 1.83 -19.85
N THR A 215 -17.35 1.26 -18.88
CA THR A 215 -16.02 0.70 -19.13
C THR A 215 -16.11 -0.59 -19.94
N ASN A 216 -15.01 -0.98 -20.58
CA ASN A 216 -14.91 -2.23 -21.35
C ASN A 216 -13.79 -3.12 -20.79
N PHE A 217 -14.01 -3.63 -19.58
CA PHE A 217 -13.13 -4.53 -18.85
C PHE A 217 -13.60 -5.99 -18.97
N THR A 218 -12.69 -6.93 -18.71
CA THR A 218 -12.99 -8.37 -18.63
C THR A 218 -13.74 -8.72 -17.34
N ARG A 219 -13.43 -8.03 -16.23
CA ARG A 219 -14.13 -8.10 -14.94
C ARG A 219 -14.20 -6.70 -14.30
N GLY A 220 -15.07 -6.52 -13.30
CA GLY A 220 -15.17 -5.25 -12.58
C GLY A 220 -15.71 -4.08 -13.41
N ASN A 221 -16.60 -4.33 -14.38
CA ASN A 221 -17.14 -3.29 -15.24
C ASN A 221 -17.92 -2.23 -14.46
N ALA A 222 -17.82 -0.98 -14.92
CA ALA A 222 -18.55 0.16 -14.39
C ALA A 222 -19.42 0.81 -15.48
N ASP A 223 -20.56 1.36 -15.11
CA ASP A 223 -21.45 2.15 -15.96
C ASP A 223 -21.77 3.49 -15.29
N PHE A 224 -21.27 4.57 -15.87
CA PHE A 224 -21.47 5.94 -15.40
C PHE A 224 -22.55 6.70 -16.18
N THR A 225 -23.25 6.02 -17.11
CA THR A 225 -24.29 6.60 -17.98
C THR A 225 -25.45 7.16 -17.16
N ASN A 226 -25.91 6.40 -16.17
CA ASN A 226 -27.06 6.77 -15.34
C ASN A 226 -26.71 7.58 -14.07
N TYR A 227 -25.42 7.80 -13.79
CA TYR A 227 -24.97 8.55 -12.61
C TYR A 227 -25.11 10.06 -12.78
N SER A 228 -25.49 10.75 -11.70
CA SER A 228 -25.40 12.20 -11.58
C SER A 228 -23.96 12.71 -11.62
N LEU A 229 -23.81 14.04 -11.71
CA LEU A 229 -22.51 14.72 -11.57
C LEU A 229 -21.84 14.39 -10.22
N ILE A 230 -22.60 14.14 -9.16
CA ILE A 230 -22.06 13.86 -7.81
C ILE A 230 -21.37 12.48 -7.78
N GLY A 231 -22.05 11.43 -8.26
CA GLY A 231 -21.45 10.11 -8.33
C GLY A 231 -20.27 10.04 -9.30
N LYS A 232 -20.37 10.68 -10.48
CA LYS A 232 -19.23 10.81 -11.42
C LYS A 232 -18.06 11.55 -10.80
N THR A 233 -18.30 12.64 -10.06
CA THR A 233 -17.26 13.38 -9.32
C THR A 233 -16.51 12.47 -8.36
N GLU A 234 -17.20 11.65 -7.56
CA GLU A 234 -16.50 10.74 -6.62
C GLU A 234 -15.77 9.59 -7.32
N ALA A 235 -16.33 9.04 -8.41
CA ALA A 235 -15.66 8.03 -9.23
C ALA A 235 -14.36 8.54 -9.88
N ILE A 236 -14.36 9.78 -10.41
CA ILE A 236 -13.18 10.46 -10.96
C ILE A 236 -12.11 10.68 -9.87
N LYS A 237 -12.50 11.31 -8.76
CA LYS A 237 -11.58 11.69 -7.67
C LYS A 237 -10.89 10.47 -7.08
N LYS A 238 -11.68 9.48 -6.64
CA LYS A 238 -11.16 8.27 -5.97
C LYS A 238 -10.51 7.30 -6.94
N GLY A 239 -10.96 7.24 -8.20
CA GLY A 239 -10.33 6.42 -9.23
C GLY A 239 -8.91 6.90 -9.52
N SER A 240 -8.74 8.22 -9.69
CA SER A 240 -7.44 8.86 -9.88
C SER A 240 -6.44 8.53 -8.76
N VAL A 241 -6.90 8.49 -7.51
CA VAL A 241 -6.04 8.19 -6.35
C VAL A 241 -5.85 6.68 -6.12
N HIS A 242 -6.94 5.93 -5.93
CA HIS A 242 -6.87 4.56 -5.41
C HIS A 242 -6.74 3.48 -6.50
N MET A 243 -7.02 3.82 -7.76
CA MET A 243 -6.72 2.95 -8.90
C MET A 243 -5.50 3.45 -9.70
N GLY A 244 -5.22 4.77 -9.68
CA GLY A 244 -4.04 5.39 -10.27
C GLY A 244 -2.87 5.52 -9.29
N VAL A 245 -2.79 6.67 -8.60
CA VAL A 245 -1.64 7.07 -7.76
C VAL A 245 -1.18 5.99 -6.77
N GLY A 246 -2.10 5.31 -6.08
CA GLY A 246 -1.77 4.29 -5.08
C GLY A 246 -1.13 3.02 -5.65
N HIS A 247 -1.49 2.62 -6.88
CA HIS A 247 -0.80 1.53 -7.56
C HIS A 247 0.53 1.98 -8.17
N TYR A 248 0.63 3.25 -8.56
CA TYR A 248 1.91 3.84 -8.99
C TYR A 248 2.88 4.05 -7.81
N ALA A 249 2.39 4.20 -6.57
CA ALA A 249 3.23 4.15 -5.38
C ALA A 249 3.84 2.74 -5.19
N LEU A 250 3.04 1.68 -5.39
CA LEU A 250 3.55 0.29 -5.39
C LEU A 250 4.54 0.02 -6.53
N HIS A 251 4.30 0.59 -7.73
CA HIS A 251 5.25 0.54 -8.84
C HIS A 251 6.63 1.03 -8.41
N GLU A 252 6.74 2.23 -7.83
CA GLU A 252 8.05 2.81 -7.54
C GLU A 252 8.79 2.04 -6.42
N PHE A 253 8.07 1.34 -5.53
CA PHE A 253 8.69 0.36 -4.62
C PHE A 253 9.17 -0.92 -5.36
N GLU A 254 8.38 -1.52 -6.25
CA GLU A 254 8.84 -2.67 -7.07
C GLU A 254 10.02 -2.27 -7.99
N ASN A 255 10.03 -1.02 -8.49
CA ASN A 255 11.09 -0.42 -9.30
C ASN A 255 12.37 -0.19 -8.49
N ALA A 256 12.25 0.22 -7.22
CA ALA A 256 13.38 0.32 -6.30
C ALA A 256 14.07 -1.04 -6.09
N LEU A 257 13.30 -2.13 -5.97
CA LEU A 257 13.84 -3.49 -5.85
C LEU A 257 14.53 -3.96 -7.14
N LYS A 258 13.88 -3.81 -8.30
CA LYS A 258 14.50 -4.09 -9.63
C LYS A 258 15.85 -3.40 -9.79
N LEU A 259 15.99 -2.16 -9.28
CA LEU A 259 17.26 -1.44 -9.29
C LEU A 259 18.26 -2.01 -8.29
N CYS A 260 17.83 -2.42 -7.10
CA CYS A 260 18.69 -3.05 -6.09
C CYS A 260 19.35 -4.33 -6.61
N GLU A 261 18.60 -5.18 -7.30
CA GLU A 261 19.05 -6.47 -7.85
C GLU A 261 20.14 -6.36 -8.94
N LEU A 262 20.37 -5.18 -9.52
CA LEU A 262 21.35 -5.01 -10.61
C LEU A 262 22.79 -5.17 -10.10
N ASP A 263 23.67 -5.79 -10.88
CA ASP A 263 25.12 -5.90 -10.56
C ASP A 263 25.84 -4.55 -10.39
N VAL A 264 25.30 -3.47 -10.98
CA VAL A 264 25.85 -2.11 -10.86
C VAL A 264 25.55 -1.50 -9.48
N ASP A 265 26.31 -0.46 -9.09
CA ASP A 265 25.96 0.33 -7.90
C ASP A 265 24.86 1.32 -8.26
N SER A 266 23.63 0.95 -7.91
CA SER A 266 22.37 1.62 -8.20
C SER A 266 21.72 2.25 -6.97
N ARG A 267 22.35 2.14 -5.78
CA ARG A 267 21.71 2.40 -4.47
C ARG A 267 21.07 3.77 -4.33
N GLU A 268 21.64 4.80 -4.93
CA GLU A 268 21.07 6.16 -4.93
C GLU A 268 19.77 6.23 -5.76
N LEU A 269 19.74 5.59 -6.93
CA LEU A 269 18.55 5.53 -7.79
C LEU A 269 17.47 4.62 -7.20
N SER A 270 17.87 3.48 -6.62
CA SER A 270 16.98 2.54 -5.93
C SER A 270 16.30 3.20 -4.73
N ARG A 271 17.05 3.88 -3.86
CA ARG A 271 16.49 4.68 -2.77
C ARG A 271 15.62 5.83 -3.28
N ALA A 272 16.02 6.54 -4.34
CA ALA A 272 15.20 7.62 -4.90
C ALA A 272 13.83 7.11 -5.37
N ARG A 273 13.76 5.94 -6.01
CA ARG A 273 12.49 5.28 -6.38
C ARG A 273 11.65 4.94 -5.15
N TRP A 274 12.27 4.41 -4.11
CA TRP A 274 11.59 4.16 -2.84
C TRP A 274 11.02 5.45 -2.22
N ASP A 275 11.79 6.54 -2.23
CA ASP A 275 11.34 7.88 -1.81
C ASP A 275 10.19 8.41 -2.71
N GLU A 276 10.21 8.19 -4.03
CA GLU A 276 9.09 8.52 -4.94
C GLU A 276 7.81 7.74 -4.57
N GLY A 277 7.93 6.47 -4.16
CA GLY A 277 6.82 5.66 -3.66
C GLY A 277 6.17 6.24 -2.39
N VAL A 278 6.98 6.66 -1.40
CA VAL A 278 6.48 7.32 -0.17
C VAL A 278 5.82 8.66 -0.48
N ALA A 279 6.40 9.45 -1.40
CA ALA A 279 5.86 10.72 -1.87
C ALA A 279 4.46 10.56 -2.50
N LEU A 280 4.25 9.53 -3.31
CA LEU A 280 2.96 9.24 -3.96
C LEU A 280 1.96 8.55 -3.02
N TYR A 281 2.41 7.85 -1.98
CA TYR A 281 1.52 7.39 -0.91
C TYR A 281 0.96 8.55 -0.07
N THR A 282 1.77 9.59 0.16
CA THR A 282 1.51 10.61 1.20
C THR A 282 1.02 11.96 0.68
N GLY A 283 1.67 12.49 -0.37
CA GLY A 283 1.40 13.84 -0.89
C GLY A 283 2.06 14.96 -0.07
N SER A 284 2.01 16.19 -0.59
CA SER A 284 2.57 17.40 0.05
C SER A 284 1.64 18.04 1.07
N MET A 285 0.34 17.76 1.00
CA MET A 285 -0.71 18.36 1.83
C MET A 285 -0.97 17.65 3.18
N GLU A 286 -0.12 16.69 3.58
CA GLU A 286 -0.11 16.10 4.93
C GLU A 286 0.95 16.72 5.86
N GLY A 287 1.85 17.54 5.30
CA GLY A 287 2.89 18.24 6.05
C GLY A 287 4.00 17.33 6.62
N THR A 288 4.91 17.95 7.36
CA THR A 288 6.10 17.29 7.93
C THR A 288 5.74 16.20 8.94
N GLU A 289 4.72 16.45 9.77
CA GLU A 289 4.31 15.54 10.84
C GLU A 289 3.20 14.56 10.42
N GLY A 290 2.49 14.79 9.31
CA GLY A 290 1.45 13.84 8.84
C GLY A 290 0.17 13.91 9.68
N THR A 291 -0.09 15.07 10.27
CA THR A 291 -1.22 15.36 11.17
C THR A 291 -2.24 16.28 10.53
N ASP A 292 -1.95 16.86 9.35
CA ASP A 292 -2.78 17.89 8.73
C ASP A 292 -4.13 17.34 8.20
N ARG A 293 -4.18 16.03 7.87
CA ARG A 293 -5.38 15.22 7.51
C ARG A 293 -6.22 15.77 6.35
N GLN A 294 -5.65 16.75 5.65
CA GLN A 294 -6.22 17.48 4.52
C GLN A 294 -5.64 17.04 3.17
N GLY A 295 -4.75 16.03 3.17
CA GLY A 295 -4.14 15.47 1.98
C GLY A 295 -5.13 14.86 0.99
N LYS A 296 -4.55 14.45 -0.13
CA LYS A 296 -5.27 13.98 -1.32
C LYS A 296 -4.93 12.53 -1.70
N PHE A 297 -3.89 11.95 -1.10
CA PHE A 297 -3.29 10.67 -1.48
C PHE A 297 -3.62 9.57 -0.44
N PRO A 298 -3.25 8.30 -0.67
CA PRO A 298 -3.72 7.17 0.15
C PRO A 298 -3.52 7.29 1.67
N TYR A 299 -2.47 7.97 2.15
CA TYR A 299 -2.25 8.26 3.58
C TYR A 299 -3.49 8.88 4.24
N THR A 300 -4.13 9.85 3.59
CA THR A 300 -5.32 10.54 4.12
C THR A 300 -6.54 9.62 4.23
N LEU A 301 -6.59 8.53 3.44
CA LEU A 301 -7.65 7.55 3.54
C LEU A 301 -7.49 6.73 4.82
N ALA A 302 -6.27 6.28 5.13
CA ALA A 302 -5.97 5.48 6.32
C ALA A 302 -6.36 6.23 7.62
N GLU A 303 -6.01 7.51 7.73
CA GLU A 303 -6.45 8.40 8.82
C GLU A 303 -7.98 8.41 8.98
N LYS A 304 -8.70 8.69 7.88
CA LYS A 304 -10.18 8.76 7.88
C LYS A 304 -10.84 7.40 8.10
N ARG A 305 -10.15 6.29 7.83
CA ARG A 305 -10.67 4.95 8.12
C ARG A 305 -10.47 4.55 9.57
N CYS A 306 -9.34 4.91 10.17
CA CYS A 306 -9.05 4.53 11.55
C CYS A 306 -10.10 5.05 12.54
N GLU A 307 -10.55 6.30 12.38
CA GLU A 307 -11.65 6.90 13.15
C GLU A 307 -12.92 6.05 13.09
N ASN A 308 -13.24 5.54 11.91
CA ASN A 308 -14.52 4.90 11.63
C ASN A 308 -14.51 3.39 11.91
N PHE A 309 -13.33 2.78 12.02
CA PHE A 309 -13.15 1.35 12.31
C PHE A 309 -12.54 1.07 13.68
N LYS A 310 -12.23 2.14 14.44
CA LYS A 310 -11.54 2.11 15.72
C LYS A 310 -10.16 1.44 15.64
N THR A 311 -9.36 1.86 14.65
CA THR A 311 -8.00 1.34 14.39
C THR A 311 -6.93 2.45 14.35
N CYS A 312 -7.12 3.53 15.11
CA CYS A 312 -6.11 4.56 15.33
C CYS A 312 -5.18 4.16 16.51
N GLY A 313 -3.98 4.73 16.54
CA GLY A 313 -2.95 4.46 17.55
C GLY A 313 -2.24 3.11 17.38
N ASP A 314 -1.16 2.91 18.13
CA ASP A 314 -0.29 1.73 18.03
C ASP A 314 -1.01 0.41 18.37
N GLY A 315 -2.03 0.47 19.24
CA GLY A 315 -2.84 -0.68 19.66
C GLY A 315 -3.96 -1.08 18.69
N ALA A 316 -4.21 -0.32 17.62
CA ALA A 316 -5.35 -0.48 16.72
C ALA A 316 -6.71 -0.57 17.46
N ASP A 317 -6.87 0.23 18.53
CA ASP A 317 -8.01 0.19 19.44
C ASP A 317 -8.62 1.57 19.76
N SER A 318 -8.12 2.65 19.15
CA SER A 318 -8.64 4.02 19.31
C SER A 318 -9.44 4.49 18.09
N SER A 319 -10.41 5.38 18.34
CA SER A 319 -11.19 6.13 17.35
C SER A 319 -10.87 7.63 17.37
N ASP A 320 -9.90 8.06 18.20
CA ASP A 320 -9.46 9.45 18.37
C ASP A 320 -8.81 10.00 17.08
N ASP A 321 -9.26 11.17 16.61
CA ASP A 321 -8.75 11.83 15.40
C ASP A 321 -7.41 12.57 15.62
N ASN A 322 -6.95 12.66 16.88
CA ASN A 322 -5.69 13.30 17.27
C ASN A 322 -4.49 12.32 17.27
N VAL A 323 -4.71 11.03 17.00
CA VAL A 323 -3.64 10.02 16.86
C VAL A 323 -3.66 9.40 15.46
N LYS A 324 -2.46 9.08 14.94
CA LYS A 324 -2.30 8.52 13.59
C LYS A 324 -3.01 7.16 13.46
N SER A 325 -3.44 6.83 12.24
CA SER A 325 -3.94 5.50 11.94
C SER A 325 -2.86 4.43 12.14
N TRP A 326 -3.25 3.27 12.68
CA TRP A 326 -2.35 2.12 12.84
C TRP A 326 -1.66 1.77 11.50
N VAL A 327 -2.42 1.81 10.40
CA VAL A 327 -1.91 1.58 9.04
C VAL A 327 -0.78 2.55 8.67
N ASN A 328 -0.93 3.85 8.89
CA ASN A 328 0.12 4.83 8.57
C ASN A 328 1.34 4.71 9.49
N ILE A 329 1.15 4.41 10.77
CA ILE A 329 2.26 4.14 11.71
C ILE A 329 3.13 2.99 11.19
N ASN A 330 2.49 1.86 10.86
CA ASN A 330 3.16 0.65 10.40
C ASN A 330 3.76 0.82 8.98
N LEU A 331 3.06 1.52 8.06
CA LEU A 331 3.59 1.82 6.73
C LEU A 331 4.82 2.73 6.78
N MET A 332 4.80 3.81 7.56
CA MET A 332 5.96 4.70 7.72
C MET A 332 7.17 3.97 8.29
N ALA A 333 6.96 3.01 9.18
CA ALA A 333 8.02 2.15 9.69
C ALA A 333 8.56 1.16 8.63
N GLN A 334 7.70 0.54 7.79
CA GLN A 334 8.20 -0.24 6.63
C GLN A 334 8.94 0.63 5.61
N PHE A 335 8.49 1.87 5.36
CA PHE A 335 9.17 2.80 4.47
C PHE A 335 10.59 3.10 4.98
N ARG A 336 10.76 3.35 6.30
CA ARG A 336 12.09 3.53 6.91
C ARG A 336 12.96 2.26 6.81
N ARG A 337 12.39 1.07 7.03
CA ARG A 337 13.09 -0.22 6.86
C ARG A 337 13.61 -0.42 5.44
N GLY A 338 12.74 -0.34 4.43
CA GLY A 338 13.14 -0.58 3.04
C GLY A 338 14.19 0.41 2.56
N LYS A 339 14.07 1.70 2.89
CA LYS A 339 15.14 2.68 2.61
C LYS A 339 16.48 2.29 3.24
N SER A 340 16.47 1.77 4.48
CA SER A 340 17.68 1.31 5.19
C SER A 340 18.30 0.08 4.52
N ALA A 341 17.48 -0.91 4.16
CA ALA A 341 17.93 -2.10 3.44
C ALA A 341 18.54 -1.74 2.06
N LEU A 342 17.86 -0.88 1.28
CA LEU A 342 18.35 -0.36 0.00
C LEU A 342 19.64 0.48 0.13
N PHE A 343 19.85 1.20 1.24
CA PHE A 343 21.12 1.88 1.53
C PHE A 343 22.28 0.88 1.69
N GLN A 344 22.01 -0.28 2.30
CA GLN A 344 22.97 -1.36 2.53
C GLN A 344 23.14 -2.30 1.33
N LYS A 345 22.29 -2.18 0.29
CA LYS A 345 22.09 -3.16 -0.79
C LYS A 345 21.63 -4.54 -0.29
N ASP A 346 20.89 -4.53 0.80
CA ASP A 346 20.05 -5.65 1.21
C ASP A 346 18.73 -5.56 0.41
N CYS A 347 18.65 -6.35 -0.67
CA CYS A 347 17.45 -6.39 -1.51
C CYS A 347 16.38 -7.33 -0.93
N ASP A 348 16.77 -8.32 -0.13
CA ASP A 348 15.85 -9.28 0.49
C ASP A 348 15.07 -8.63 1.63
N GLY A 349 15.72 -7.87 2.52
CA GLY A 349 15.05 -7.06 3.55
C GLY A 349 14.22 -5.91 2.97
N ALA A 350 14.60 -5.38 1.80
CA ALA A 350 13.77 -4.43 1.07
C ALA A 350 12.52 -5.08 0.45
N GLN A 351 12.62 -6.32 -0.07
CA GLN A 351 11.48 -7.12 -0.51
C GLN A 351 10.57 -7.46 0.68
N ALA A 352 11.12 -7.84 1.84
CA ALA A 352 10.35 -8.08 3.07
C ALA A 352 9.58 -6.83 3.53
N ALA A 353 10.17 -5.63 3.40
CA ALA A 353 9.46 -4.37 3.65
C ALA A 353 8.31 -4.16 2.65
N LEU A 354 8.52 -4.43 1.36
CA LEU A 354 7.48 -4.30 0.34
C LEU A 354 6.33 -5.32 0.48
N ASP A 355 6.63 -6.55 0.87
CA ASP A 355 5.63 -7.59 1.18
C ASP A 355 4.65 -7.10 2.27
N ASN A 356 5.19 -6.48 3.32
CA ASN A 356 4.40 -5.89 4.40
C ASN A 356 3.63 -4.64 3.95
N ILE A 357 4.26 -3.74 3.16
CA ILE A 357 3.57 -2.57 2.56
C ILE A 357 2.38 -3.03 1.70
N SER A 358 2.59 -4.07 0.89
CA SER A 358 1.58 -4.65 0.00
C SER A 358 0.42 -5.30 0.75
N SER A 359 0.60 -5.64 2.03
CA SER A 359 -0.48 -6.13 2.91
C SER A 359 -1.22 -4.96 3.57
N LEU A 360 -0.49 -4.00 4.14
CA LEU A 360 -1.03 -2.85 4.87
C LEU A 360 -1.82 -1.88 3.98
N ILE A 361 -1.38 -1.65 2.73
CA ILE A 361 -1.96 -0.64 1.84
C ILE A 361 -3.42 -0.89 1.44
N TYR A 362 -3.88 -2.16 1.48
CA TYR A 362 -5.26 -2.52 1.15
C TYR A 362 -6.23 -2.39 2.34
N ILE A 363 -5.75 -2.33 3.59
CA ILE A 363 -6.62 -2.20 4.79
C ILE A 363 -7.59 -1.00 4.65
N PRO A 364 -7.15 0.22 4.29
CA PRO A 364 -8.07 1.35 4.13
C PRO A 364 -9.06 1.19 2.97
N LEU A 365 -8.74 0.39 1.94
CA LEU A 365 -9.63 0.11 0.80
C LEU A 365 -10.71 -0.91 1.17
N ILE A 366 -10.35 -1.94 1.95
CA ILE A 366 -11.29 -2.89 2.56
C ILE A 366 -12.23 -2.15 3.52
N GLN A 367 -11.67 -1.41 4.49
CA GLN A 367 -12.44 -0.57 5.43
C GLN A 367 -13.36 0.42 4.70
N SER A 368 -12.90 1.03 3.60
CA SER A 368 -13.76 1.91 2.80
C SER A 368 -14.92 1.14 2.17
N THR A 369 -14.64 0.01 1.51
CA THR A 369 -15.66 -0.79 0.82
C THR A 369 -16.72 -1.31 1.80
N LEU A 370 -16.29 -1.81 2.97
CA LEU A 370 -17.19 -2.21 4.06
C LEU A 370 -18.09 -1.07 4.53
N ARG A 371 -17.53 0.13 4.78
CA ARG A 371 -18.32 1.30 5.18
C ARG A 371 -19.36 1.69 4.14
N TYR A 372 -18.98 1.73 2.87
CA TYR A 372 -19.88 2.14 1.80
C TYR A 372 -20.90 1.05 1.45
N ALA A 373 -20.60 -0.24 1.70
CA ALA A 373 -21.59 -1.31 1.68
C ALA A 373 -22.67 -1.12 2.76
N TYR A 374 -22.25 -0.82 4.00
CA TYR A 374 -23.18 -0.53 5.10
C TYR A 374 -24.05 0.70 4.82
N MET A 375 -23.47 1.81 4.35
CA MET A 375 -24.24 2.99 3.94
C MET A 375 -25.17 2.71 2.75
N ALA A 376 -24.72 1.95 1.75
CA ALA A 376 -25.56 1.59 0.60
C ALA A 376 -26.77 0.75 1.01
N GLN A 377 -26.59 -0.15 1.99
CA GLN A 377 -27.69 -0.92 2.59
C GLN A 377 -28.69 -0.01 3.34
N LEU A 378 -28.21 0.92 4.16
CA LEU A 378 -29.08 1.86 4.90
C LEU A 378 -29.87 2.81 4.00
N LEU A 379 -29.35 3.15 2.82
CA LEU A 379 -29.98 4.08 1.87
C LEU A 379 -30.87 3.40 0.82
N GLN A 380 -31.10 2.08 0.90
CA GLN A 380 -32.00 1.38 -0.02
C GLN A 380 -33.47 1.83 0.15
N GLY A 381 -34.07 2.33 -0.94
CA GLY A 381 -35.52 2.55 -1.06
C GLY A 381 -35.92 3.94 -1.56
N ASP A 382 -37.12 4.04 -2.13
CA ASP A 382 -37.63 5.18 -2.92
C ASP A 382 -37.73 6.56 -2.20
N ASN A 383 -37.35 6.64 -0.91
CA ASN A 383 -37.49 7.85 -0.07
C ASN A 383 -36.15 8.43 0.43
N SER A 384 -35.00 7.81 0.12
CA SER A 384 -33.68 8.37 0.46
C SER A 384 -33.21 9.39 -0.59
N ASP A 385 -32.31 10.31 -0.21
CA ASP A 385 -31.80 11.32 -1.14
C ASP A 385 -31.00 10.64 -2.28
N GLN A 386 -31.49 10.76 -3.52
CA GLN A 386 -30.82 10.22 -4.70
C GLN A 386 -29.40 10.75 -4.86
N ASN A 387 -29.11 11.98 -4.42
CA ASN A 387 -27.75 12.54 -4.45
C ASN A 387 -26.82 11.82 -3.47
N GLU A 388 -27.34 11.42 -2.30
CA GLU A 388 -26.58 10.65 -1.31
C GLU A 388 -26.43 9.19 -1.75
N GLN A 389 -27.49 8.56 -2.29
CA GLN A 389 -27.41 7.24 -2.92
C GLN A 389 -26.35 7.18 -4.03
N ASP A 390 -26.41 8.11 -5.00
CA ASP A 390 -25.45 8.21 -6.10
C ASP A 390 -24.02 8.34 -5.57
N LYS A 391 -23.82 9.21 -4.57
CA LYS A 391 -22.51 9.42 -3.95
C LYS A 391 -22.03 8.14 -3.27
N VAL A 392 -22.82 7.55 -2.39
CA VAL A 392 -22.47 6.36 -1.60
C VAL A 392 -22.19 5.15 -2.51
N LYS A 393 -23.01 4.93 -3.54
CA LYS A 393 -22.80 3.84 -4.50
C LYS A 393 -21.57 4.09 -5.38
N ALA A 394 -21.28 5.33 -5.79
CA ALA A 394 -20.06 5.65 -6.54
C ALA A 394 -18.79 5.52 -5.67
N GLU A 395 -18.83 6.00 -4.43
CA GLU A 395 -17.73 5.85 -3.45
C GLU A 395 -17.50 4.36 -3.14
N GLY A 396 -18.56 3.56 -2.93
CA GLY A 396 -18.44 2.11 -2.74
C GLY A 396 -17.85 1.38 -3.95
N ALA A 397 -18.33 1.67 -5.16
CA ALA A 397 -17.88 1.00 -6.39
C ALA A 397 -16.38 1.21 -6.67
N VAL A 398 -15.87 2.42 -6.47
CA VAL A 398 -14.46 2.75 -6.74
C VAL A 398 -13.50 2.21 -5.67
N PHE A 399 -13.93 2.11 -4.40
CA PHE A 399 -13.14 1.42 -3.38
C PHE A 399 -13.13 -0.10 -3.59
N ALA A 400 -14.25 -0.70 -3.99
CA ALA A 400 -14.30 -2.10 -4.39
C ALA A 400 -13.37 -2.36 -5.59
N ALA A 401 -13.42 -1.53 -6.64
CA ALA A 401 -12.56 -1.64 -7.81
C ALA A 401 -11.06 -1.56 -7.49
N ALA A 402 -10.67 -0.78 -6.47
CA ALA A 402 -9.28 -0.66 -6.01
C ALA A 402 -8.74 -1.92 -5.29
N VAL A 403 -9.59 -2.87 -4.88
CA VAL A 403 -9.17 -4.08 -4.13
C VAL A 403 -9.64 -5.40 -4.77
N LEU A 404 -10.72 -5.39 -5.55
CA LEU A 404 -11.32 -6.57 -6.20
C LEU A 404 -10.34 -7.48 -6.97
N PRO A 405 -9.32 -6.96 -7.70
CA PRO A 405 -8.34 -7.81 -8.36
C PRO A 405 -7.51 -8.67 -7.39
N LYS A 406 -7.17 -8.13 -6.22
CA LYS A 406 -6.46 -8.88 -5.16
C LYS A 406 -7.38 -9.91 -4.51
N VAL A 407 -8.65 -9.57 -4.25
CA VAL A 407 -9.66 -10.54 -3.79
C VAL A 407 -9.76 -11.70 -4.78
N TYR A 408 -9.93 -11.41 -6.08
CA TYR A 408 -10.11 -12.42 -7.14
C TYR A 408 -8.88 -13.33 -7.32
N ALA A 409 -7.67 -12.86 -6.99
CA ALA A 409 -6.46 -13.67 -6.98
C ALA A 409 -6.36 -14.64 -5.79
N ILE A 410 -7.16 -14.43 -4.73
CA ILE A 410 -7.28 -15.29 -3.55
C ILE A 410 -8.50 -16.20 -3.67
N ASP A 411 -9.67 -15.59 -3.90
CA ASP A 411 -10.98 -16.24 -4.03
C ASP A 411 -11.84 -15.52 -5.10
N PRO A 412 -12.03 -16.15 -6.28
CA PRO A 412 -12.89 -15.63 -7.34
C PRO A 412 -14.37 -15.46 -6.97
N ASP A 413 -14.91 -16.31 -6.08
CA ASP A 413 -16.33 -16.30 -5.72
C ASP A 413 -16.60 -15.18 -4.70
N ALA A 414 -15.71 -14.98 -3.73
CA ALA A 414 -15.74 -13.81 -2.84
C ALA A 414 -15.66 -12.49 -3.64
N ALA A 415 -14.83 -12.44 -4.68
CA ALA A 415 -14.73 -11.27 -5.56
C ALA A 415 -16.02 -11.01 -6.35
N GLU A 416 -16.73 -12.05 -6.82
CA GLU A 416 -18.02 -11.88 -7.49
C GLU A 416 -19.12 -11.40 -6.52
N ILE A 417 -19.14 -11.89 -5.27
CA ILE A 417 -20.07 -11.41 -4.22
C ILE A 417 -19.86 -9.91 -3.95
N ILE A 418 -18.62 -9.48 -3.75
CA ILE A 418 -18.28 -8.06 -3.51
C ILE A 418 -18.61 -7.23 -4.75
N TYR A 419 -18.26 -7.68 -5.95
CA TYR A 419 -18.57 -6.96 -7.19
C TYR A 419 -20.09 -6.84 -7.44
N ALA A 420 -20.85 -7.92 -7.24
CA ALA A 420 -22.30 -7.92 -7.44
C ALA A 420 -23.01 -6.89 -6.55
N ASN A 421 -22.61 -6.80 -5.29
CA ASN A 421 -23.14 -5.90 -4.28
C ASN A 421 -22.64 -4.44 -4.42
N MET A 422 -21.40 -4.23 -4.88
CA MET A 422 -20.74 -2.91 -4.84
C MET A 422 -20.59 -2.19 -6.18
N LYS A 423 -20.81 -2.85 -7.32
CA LYS A 423 -20.67 -2.24 -8.65
C LYS A 423 -21.55 -1.00 -8.84
N THR A 424 -21.13 -0.13 -9.76
CA THR A 424 -21.95 0.98 -10.25
C THR A 424 -23.33 0.49 -10.71
N GLY A 425 -24.39 1.14 -10.26
CA GLY A 425 -25.76 0.75 -10.60
C GLY A 425 -26.25 -0.55 -9.92
N ALA A 426 -25.57 -1.05 -8.88
CA ALA A 426 -26.10 -2.12 -8.04
C ALA A 426 -27.50 -1.74 -7.50
N THR A 427 -28.47 -2.63 -7.72
CA THR A 427 -29.86 -2.43 -7.30
C THR A 427 -30.02 -2.61 -5.79
N GLU A 428 -29.29 -3.57 -5.23
CA GLU A 428 -29.30 -4.01 -3.84
C GLU A 428 -27.84 -4.19 -3.40
N THR A 429 -27.58 -3.93 -2.12
CA THR A 429 -26.25 -4.08 -1.50
C THR A 429 -26.44 -4.65 -0.09
N VAL A 430 -26.10 -5.92 0.09
CA VAL A 430 -26.18 -6.64 1.36
C VAL A 430 -24.83 -6.55 2.06
N PHE A 431 -24.75 -5.76 3.12
CA PHE A 431 -23.51 -5.49 3.85
C PHE A 431 -22.88 -6.75 4.43
N SER A 432 -23.69 -7.67 4.98
CA SER A 432 -23.18 -8.92 5.57
C SER A 432 -22.51 -9.82 4.52
N GLU A 433 -23.03 -9.88 3.29
CA GLU A 433 -22.40 -10.64 2.20
C GLU A 433 -21.04 -10.04 1.82
N VAL A 434 -20.96 -8.70 1.70
CA VAL A 434 -19.70 -8.00 1.42
C VAL A 434 -18.69 -8.19 2.56
N LYS A 435 -19.16 -8.16 3.81
CA LYS A 435 -18.34 -8.38 5.00
C LYS A 435 -17.81 -9.81 5.08
N ASP A 436 -18.67 -10.80 4.99
CA ASP A 436 -18.29 -12.22 5.06
C ASP A 436 -17.33 -12.61 3.90
N ALA A 437 -17.54 -12.04 2.70
CA ALA A 437 -16.66 -12.24 1.54
C ALA A 437 -15.29 -11.54 1.66
N PHE A 438 -15.19 -10.41 2.38
CA PHE A 438 -13.89 -9.83 2.72
C PHE A 438 -13.20 -10.64 3.82
N GLU A 439 -13.94 -11.07 4.85
CA GLU A 439 -13.41 -11.79 6.00
C GLU A 439 -12.88 -13.18 5.64
N SER A 440 -13.41 -13.84 4.61
CA SER A 440 -12.85 -15.10 4.10
C SER A 440 -11.44 -14.93 3.50
N VAL A 441 -11.14 -13.79 2.87
CA VAL A 441 -9.88 -13.59 2.11
C VAL A 441 -8.76 -12.90 2.89
N TYR A 442 -8.99 -12.39 4.11
CA TYR A 442 -7.96 -11.67 4.90
C TYR A 442 -6.63 -12.45 5.04
N HIS A 443 -6.71 -13.79 5.13
CA HIS A 443 -5.53 -14.66 5.18
C HIS A 443 -4.62 -14.49 3.93
N GLY A 444 -5.20 -14.34 2.74
CA GLY A 444 -4.47 -14.14 1.49
C GLY A 444 -3.90 -12.73 1.31
N PHE A 445 -4.43 -11.75 2.07
CA PHE A 445 -3.84 -10.42 2.22
C PHE A 445 -2.76 -10.36 3.33
N ARG A 446 -2.54 -11.43 4.09
CA ARG A 446 -1.73 -11.47 5.33
C ARG A 446 -2.19 -10.46 6.40
N ILE A 447 -3.50 -10.24 6.52
CA ILE A 447 -4.11 -9.35 7.53
C ILE A 447 -5.12 -10.09 8.41
N ASN A 448 -5.57 -9.46 9.50
CA ASN A 448 -6.52 -10.04 10.45
C ASN A 448 -7.63 -9.07 10.91
N CYS A 449 -8.61 -9.62 11.62
CA CYS A 449 -9.80 -8.89 12.10
C CYS A 449 -9.50 -7.66 12.96
N ASN A 450 -8.43 -7.65 13.76
CA ASN A 450 -8.09 -6.50 14.61
C ASN A 450 -7.54 -5.34 13.77
N GLN A 451 -6.79 -5.65 12.71
CA GLN A 451 -6.20 -4.66 11.81
C GLN A 451 -7.25 -4.00 10.89
N ILE A 452 -8.33 -4.72 10.54
CA ILE A 452 -9.50 -4.15 9.87
C ILE A 452 -10.40 -3.37 10.84
N GLY A 453 -10.55 -3.85 12.08
CA GLY A 453 -11.45 -3.25 13.07
C GLY A 453 -12.93 -3.52 12.76
N GLY A 454 -13.81 -2.70 13.31
CA GLY A 454 -15.28 -2.81 13.14
C GLY A 454 -15.91 -1.44 12.98
N LEU A 455 -16.89 -1.30 12.09
CA LEU A 455 -17.44 0.02 11.73
C LEU A 455 -18.25 0.59 12.90
N ILE A 456 -17.78 1.69 13.49
CA ILE A 456 -18.40 2.32 14.66
C ILE A 456 -19.27 3.54 14.32
N GLU A 457 -20.27 3.78 15.17
CA GLU A 457 -20.96 5.06 15.24
C GLU A 457 -20.12 6.07 16.06
N ALA A 458 -19.65 7.13 15.40
CA ALA A 458 -18.72 8.10 15.98
C ALA A 458 -19.27 8.89 17.21
N SER A 459 -20.58 8.88 17.46
CA SER A 459 -21.20 9.50 18.63
C SER A 459 -21.19 8.64 19.90
N SER A 460 -21.01 7.33 19.75
CA SER A 460 -21.14 6.35 20.84
C SER A 460 -19.93 5.44 21.00
N ASP A 461 -19.03 5.40 20.00
CA ASP A 461 -17.85 4.51 19.96
C ASP A 461 -18.23 3.00 20.02
N THR A 462 -19.49 2.69 19.69
CA THR A 462 -20.01 1.33 19.53
C THR A 462 -20.11 0.93 18.06
N PRO A 463 -19.85 -0.35 17.71
CA PRO A 463 -20.11 -0.85 16.37
C PRO A 463 -21.57 -0.69 15.93
N TYR A 464 -21.77 -0.49 14.63
CA TYR A 464 -23.10 -0.68 14.03
C TYR A 464 -23.49 -2.17 14.03
N ASP A 465 -24.80 -2.44 13.96
CA ASP A 465 -25.37 -3.79 14.01
C ASP A 465 -24.85 -4.68 12.87
N GLY A 466 -24.26 -5.83 13.22
CA GLY A 466 -23.59 -6.75 12.30
C GLY A 466 -22.25 -6.25 11.73
N ALA A 467 -21.81 -5.04 12.09
CA ALA A 467 -20.58 -4.41 11.62
C ALA A 467 -19.45 -4.43 12.67
N GLU A 468 -19.60 -5.23 13.72
CA GLU A 468 -18.52 -5.54 14.65
C GLU A 468 -17.30 -6.09 13.91
N ARG A 469 -16.10 -5.84 14.46
CA ARG A 469 -14.88 -6.54 14.03
C ARG A 469 -15.14 -8.05 14.06
N CYS A 470 -14.68 -8.78 13.06
CA CYS A 470 -14.75 -10.23 13.15
C CYS A 470 -14.03 -10.72 14.41
N ARG A 471 -14.57 -11.77 15.01
CA ARG A 471 -13.82 -12.56 15.98
C ARG A 471 -12.82 -13.37 15.16
N ALA A 472 -11.62 -13.60 15.69
CA ALA A 472 -10.78 -14.68 15.17
C ALA A 472 -11.64 -15.94 15.11
N ASN A 473 -11.70 -16.56 13.93
CA ASN A 473 -12.95 -16.95 13.26
C ASN A 473 -13.95 -17.73 14.14
N THR A 474 -15.25 -17.43 13.98
CA THR A 474 -16.35 -18.13 14.67
C THR A 474 -17.62 -18.23 13.80
N GLY A 475 -17.47 -18.45 12.49
CA GLY A 475 -18.60 -18.61 11.56
C GLY A 475 -19.39 -19.91 11.78
N LEU A 476 -20.33 -19.93 12.75
CA LEU A 476 -21.07 -21.13 13.15
C LEU A 476 -22.59 -20.96 13.28
N THR A 477 -23.31 -21.12 12.17
CA THR A 477 -24.78 -21.05 12.15
C THR A 477 -25.50 -22.33 12.61
N ASN A 478 -24.80 -23.47 12.75
CA ASN A 478 -25.37 -24.72 13.30
C ASN A 478 -24.53 -25.41 14.41
N GLU A 479 -23.23 -25.69 14.22
CA GLU A 479 -22.41 -26.44 15.22
C GLU A 479 -22.41 -25.78 16.61
N SER A 480 -22.59 -24.46 16.68
CA SER A 480 -22.53 -23.65 17.91
C SER A 480 -23.44 -24.14 19.05
N LYS A 481 -24.47 -24.96 18.76
CA LYS A 481 -25.40 -25.53 19.74
C LYS A 481 -25.10 -26.98 20.14
N GLU A 482 -24.13 -27.66 19.51
CA GLU A 482 -23.84 -29.06 19.81
C GLU A 482 -23.09 -29.22 21.14
N GLU A 483 -23.52 -30.18 21.97
CA GLU A 483 -22.99 -30.41 23.31
C GLU A 483 -22.08 -31.65 23.36
N PHE A 484 -20.78 -31.44 23.56
CA PHE A 484 -19.82 -32.50 23.82
C PHE A 484 -19.55 -32.68 25.33
N LYS A 485 -18.84 -33.74 25.70
CA LYS A 485 -18.51 -34.08 27.09
C LYS A 485 -17.04 -34.53 27.22
N ILE A 486 -16.23 -33.71 27.87
CA ILE A 486 -14.84 -34.03 28.24
C ILE A 486 -14.86 -35.04 29.41
N GLU A 487 -14.05 -36.10 29.36
CA GLU A 487 -13.89 -36.98 30.52
C GLU A 487 -13.29 -36.24 31.73
N GLY A 488 -13.76 -36.58 32.92
CA GLY A 488 -13.43 -35.87 34.17
C GLY A 488 -14.29 -34.63 34.45
N PHE A 489 -14.85 -33.96 33.43
CA PHE A 489 -15.73 -32.80 33.63
C PHE A 489 -17.19 -33.23 33.90
N LYS A 490 -17.84 -32.57 34.87
CA LYS A 490 -19.21 -32.89 35.32
C LYS A 490 -20.32 -32.19 34.53
N LYS A 491 -20.00 -31.08 33.86
CA LYS A 491 -20.92 -30.34 32.96
C LYS A 491 -20.57 -30.73 31.53
N LYS A 492 -21.58 -30.81 30.64
CA LYS A 492 -21.34 -30.73 29.20
C LYS A 492 -20.87 -29.33 28.80
N MET A 493 -20.26 -29.22 27.62
CA MET A 493 -19.84 -27.95 27.03
C MET A 493 -20.38 -27.88 25.60
N THR A 494 -20.88 -26.72 25.20
CA THR A 494 -21.27 -26.45 23.81
C THR A 494 -20.06 -26.08 22.95
N CYS A 495 -20.12 -26.33 21.64
CA CYS A 495 -19.12 -25.79 20.71
C CYS A 495 -19.05 -24.24 20.82
N SER A 496 -20.15 -23.52 21.06
CA SER A 496 -20.09 -22.07 21.33
C SER A 496 -19.32 -21.70 22.61
N GLU A 497 -19.47 -22.45 23.71
CA GLU A 497 -18.63 -22.26 24.90
C GLU A 497 -17.15 -22.51 24.59
N LEU A 498 -16.83 -23.51 23.76
CA LEU A 498 -15.46 -23.79 23.31
C LEU A 498 -14.88 -22.65 22.44
N ALA A 499 -15.67 -22.09 21.53
CA ALA A 499 -15.30 -20.93 20.69
C ALA A 499 -15.06 -19.63 21.50
N ASN A 500 -15.53 -19.56 22.74
CA ASN A 500 -15.31 -18.41 23.64
C ASN A 500 -14.26 -18.70 24.74
N ILE A 501 -13.67 -19.90 24.76
CA ILE A 501 -12.47 -20.22 25.56
C ILE A 501 -11.21 -19.74 24.82
N SER A 502 -10.22 -19.25 25.57
CA SER A 502 -8.95 -18.77 25.03
C SER A 502 -8.15 -19.89 24.34
N LEU A 503 -7.42 -19.53 23.29
CA LEU A 503 -6.84 -20.46 22.31
C LEU A 503 -6.02 -21.59 22.95
N GLN A 504 -5.21 -21.28 23.97
CA GLN A 504 -4.42 -22.24 24.75
C GLN A 504 -5.27 -23.41 25.30
N TYR A 505 -6.42 -23.11 25.90
CA TYR A 505 -7.32 -24.12 26.49
C TYR A 505 -8.24 -24.74 25.43
N ARG A 506 -8.63 -23.97 24.40
CA ARG A 506 -9.39 -24.46 23.25
C ARG A 506 -8.66 -25.62 22.57
N ASN A 507 -7.37 -25.46 22.30
CA ASN A 507 -6.54 -26.46 21.64
C ASN A 507 -6.42 -27.75 22.48
N VAL A 508 -6.28 -27.63 23.81
CA VAL A 508 -6.28 -28.78 24.75
C VAL A 508 -7.62 -29.52 24.74
N ILE A 509 -8.74 -28.81 24.59
CA ILE A 509 -10.07 -29.42 24.53
C ILE A 509 -10.32 -30.07 23.15
N CYS A 510 -9.92 -29.42 22.06
CA CYS A 510 -10.06 -29.95 20.69
C CYS A 510 -9.36 -31.30 20.47
N VAL A 511 -8.19 -31.53 21.09
CA VAL A 511 -7.48 -32.83 21.01
C VAL A 511 -8.10 -33.94 21.89
N THR A 512 -9.21 -33.67 22.59
CA THR A 512 -9.96 -34.71 23.29
C THR A 512 -10.74 -35.57 22.26
N PRO A 513 -10.67 -36.92 22.32
CA PRO A 513 -11.38 -37.78 21.38
C PRO A 513 -12.86 -37.45 21.24
N GLY A 514 -13.35 -37.38 20.00
CA GLY A 514 -14.72 -36.96 19.68
C GLY A 514 -14.99 -35.46 19.64
N VAL A 515 -14.11 -34.60 20.20
CA VAL A 515 -14.37 -33.15 20.26
C VAL A 515 -14.11 -32.46 18.92
N ALA A 516 -12.95 -32.71 18.29
CA ALA A 516 -12.68 -32.26 16.92
C ALA A 516 -13.59 -32.93 15.85
N GLU A 517 -14.35 -33.96 16.21
CA GLU A 517 -15.36 -34.61 15.36
C GLU A 517 -16.78 -34.02 15.59
N THR A 518 -16.99 -33.26 16.68
CA THR A 518 -18.27 -32.60 17.03
C THR A 518 -18.23 -31.09 16.77
N CYS A 519 -17.06 -30.46 16.93
CA CYS A 519 -16.81 -29.03 16.70
C CYS A 519 -15.75 -28.87 15.61
N GLU A 520 -15.99 -29.46 14.44
CA GLU A 520 -14.99 -29.67 13.37
C GLU A 520 -14.36 -28.35 12.91
N LEU A 521 -15.17 -27.30 12.76
CA LEU A 521 -14.68 -25.99 12.30
C LEU A 521 -13.82 -25.29 13.37
N ILE A 522 -14.27 -25.25 14.62
CA ILE A 522 -13.54 -24.64 15.76
C ILE A 522 -12.14 -25.23 15.92
N CYS A 523 -12.01 -26.52 15.65
CA CYS A 523 -10.77 -27.27 15.84
C CYS A 523 -9.89 -27.33 14.58
N ARG A 524 -10.23 -26.63 13.48
CA ARG A 524 -9.50 -26.65 12.20
C ARG A 524 -8.77 -25.37 11.80
N GLU A 525 -9.01 -24.24 12.47
CA GLU A 525 -8.63 -22.90 11.97
C GLU A 525 -7.11 -22.60 11.88
N ASN A 526 -6.23 -23.54 12.23
CA ASN A 526 -4.79 -23.42 12.07
C ASN A 526 -4.18 -24.73 11.53
N THR A 527 -4.26 -24.96 10.21
CA THR A 527 -3.53 -26.06 9.54
C THR A 527 -2.30 -25.53 8.83
N CYS A 528 -1.15 -26.18 9.05
CA CYS A 528 0.16 -25.68 8.63
C CYS A 528 0.47 -26.05 7.16
N PHE A 529 0.77 -25.06 6.33
CA PHE A 529 1.19 -25.27 4.94
C PHE A 529 2.67 -24.96 4.71
N THR A 530 3.48 -26.01 4.58
CA THR A 530 4.80 -25.97 3.93
C THR A 530 4.81 -26.95 2.75
N ASN A 531 5.77 -26.81 1.84
CA ASN A 531 5.92 -27.74 0.69
C ASN A 531 6.22 -29.19 1.14
N GLU A 532 6.79 -29.38 2.34
CA GLU A 532 7.09 -30.67 2.97
C GLU A 532 5.83 -31.41 3.49
N SER A 533 4.67 -30.74 3.56
CA SER A 533 3.44 -31.22 4.23
C SER A 533 2.94 -32.60 3.79
N LYS A 534 3.32 -33.07 2.60
CA LYS A 534 2.94 -34.37 2.01
C LYS A 534 4.02 -35.45 2.08
N GLU A 535 5.21 -35.15 2.61
CA GLU A 535 6.28 -36.15 2.71
C GLU A 535 5.98 -37.18 3.81
N GLU A 536 6.29 -38.45 3.52
CA GLU A 536 5.93 -39.62 4.34
C GLU A 536 7.18 -40.24 5.00
N PHE A 537 7.12 -40.44 6.31
CA PHE A 537 8.20 -41.06 7.09
C PHE A 537 7.70 -42.19 8.00
N LYS A 538 8.64 -43.00 8.53
CA LYS A 538 8.36 -44.14 9.42
C LYS A 538 9.21 -44.06 10.68
N VAL A 539 8.56 -44.11 11.83
CA VAL A 539 9.21 -44.20 13.16
C VAL A 539 9.38 -45.68 13.51
N GLU A 540 10.60 -46.11 13.84
CA GLU A 540 10.81 -47.49 14.30
C GLU A 540 9.97 -47.78 15.56
N GLY A 541 9.22 -48.89 15.52
CA GLY A 541 8.25 -49.29 16.54
C GLY A 541 6.79 -48.99 16.20
N PHE A 542 6.49 -47.99 15.36
CA PHE A 542 5.13 -47.71 14.89
C PHE A 542 4.85 -48.43 13.56
N LYS A 543 3.68 -49.09 13.45
CA LYS A 543 3.31 -49.92 12.28
C LYS A 543 2.64 -49.15 11.13
N LYS A 544 2.59 -47.82 11.18
CA LYS A 544 1.95 -46.95 10.17
C LYS A 544 2.99 -45.93 9.66
N THR A 545 2.96 -45.63 8.37
CA THR A 545 3.60 -44.40 7.84
C THR A 545 2.84 -43.18 8.32
N MET A 546 3.53 -42.04 8.47
CA MET A 546 2.93 -40.76 8.86
C MET A 546 3.48 -39.64 7.99
N THR A 547 2.64 -38.65 7.69
CA THR A 547 3.02 -37.44 6.93
C THR A 547 3.57 -36.33 7.83
N CYS A 548 4.33 -35.39 7.26
CA CYS A 548 4.76 -34.20 8.00
C CYS A 548 3.58 -33.33 8.49
N ASN A 549 2.45 -33.29 7.77
CA ASN A 549 1.23 -32.64 8.27
C ASN A 549 0.61 -33.39 9.46
N GLU A 550 0.51 -34.73 9.42
CA GLU A 550 0.08 -35.50 10.61
C GLU A 550 1.04 -35.28 11.81
N LEU A 551 2.35 -35.12 11.56
CA LEU A 551 3.33 -34.78 12.59
C LEU A 551 3.14 -33.37 13.17
N ALA A 552 2.75 -32.39 12.36
CA ALA A 552 2.50 -31.02 12.82
C ALA A 552 1.35 -30.95 13.84
N ASN A 553 0.30 -31.75 13.59
CA ASN A 553 -0.96 -31.75 14.33
C ASN A 553 -0.97 -32.63 15.60
N ILE A 554 0.12 -33.33 15.94
CA ILE A 554 0.26 -34.00 17.25
C ILE A 554 0.91 -33.08 18.30
N SER A 555 0.64 -33.33 19.57
CA SER A 555 1.07 -32.45 20.66
C SER A 555 2.60 -32.32 20.74
N LEU A 556 3.08 -31.12 21.08
CA LEU A 556 4.50 -30.73 21.10
C LEU A 556 5.42 -31.75 21.80
N HIS A 557 4.96 -32.37 22.88
CA HIS A 557 5.71 -33.40 23.59
C HIS A 557 6.00 -34.64 22.72
N TYR A 558 4.98 -35.21 22.08
CA TYR A 558 5.14 -36.36 21.18
C TYR A 558 5.76 -35.97 19.84
N ARG A 559 5.46 -34.76 19.33
CA ARG A 559 6.10 -34.19 18.14
C ARG A 559 7.62 -34.13 18.31
N ASN A 560 8.10 -33.56 19.43
CA ASN A 560 9.53 -33.44 19.72
C ASN A 560 10.18 -34.82 19.94
N MET A 561 9.49 -35.78 20.58
CA MET A 561 9.98 -37.17 20.69
C MET A 561 10.13 -37.85 19.32
N ILE A 562 9.20 -37.61 18.38
CA ILE A 562 9.23 -38.21 17.05
C ILE A 562 10.27 -37.51 16.16
N CYS A 563 10.38 -36.19 16.21
CA CYS A 563 11.42 -35.40 15.55
C CYS A 563 12.84 -35.76 16.01
N ALA A 564 13.01 -36.22 17.26
CA ALA A 564 14.28 -36.75 17.76
C ALA A 564 14.65 -38.14 17.20
N THR A 565 13.81 -38.75 16.37
CA THR A 565 14.13 -40.00 15.66
C THR A 565 15.01 -39.68 14.43
N PRO A 566 16.13 -40.41 14.21
CA PRO A 566 16.99 -40.19 13.05
C PRO A 566 16.23 -40.19 11.72
N GLY A 567 16.57 -39.26 10.81
CA GLY A 567 15.87 -39.04 9.54
C GLY A 567 14.61 -38.18 9.62
N VAL A 568 13.88 -38.17 10.75
CA VAL A 568 12.55 -37.50 10.80
C VAL A 568 12.67 -35.98 10.72
N ALA A 569 13.61 -35.37 11.44
CA ALA A 569 13.89 -33.93 11.34
C ALA A 569 14.56 -33.52 10.02
N GLU A 570 15.01 -34.48 9.21
CA GLU A 570 15.60 -34.26 7.88
C GLU A 570 14.53 -34.33 6.78
N THR A 571 13.46 -35.12 6.98
CA THR A 571 12.28 -35.20 6.09
C THR A 571 11.21 -34.14 6.40
N CYS A 572 10.92 -33.90 7.68
CA CYS A 572 9.88 -32.96 8.12
C CYS A 572 10.49 -31.72 8.79
N ARG A 573 11.41 -31.05 8.09
CA ARG A 573 12.30 -30.05 8.68
C ARG A 573 11.55 -28.87 9.27
N GLY A 574 10.60 -28.25 8.55
CA GLY A 574 9.81 -27.13 9.09
C GLY A 574 8.97 -27.54 10.30
N THR A 575 8.32 -28.70 10.23
CA THR A 575 7.51 -29.27 11.33
C THR A 575 8.33 -29.53 12.59
N CYS A 576 9.57 -29.99 12.44
CA CYS A 576 10.47 -30.33 13.54
C CYS A 576 11.29 -29.15 14.07
N LEU A 577 11.51 -28.11 13.27
CA LEU A 577 12.12 -26.85 13.70
C LEU A 577 11.08 -25.86 14.29
N GLY A 578 9.79 -26.13 14.14
CA GLY A 578 8.72 -25.34 14.77
C GLY A 578 8.22 -24.15 13.94
N THR A 579 8.54 -24.07 12.65
CA THR A 579 8.14 -23.01 11.71
C THR A 579 6.65 -23.09 11.32
N CYS A 580 5.78 -23.28 12.30
CA CYS A 580 4.36 -23.59 12.19
C CYS A 580 3.50 -22.77 13.18
N GLY A 581 4.08 -21.73 13.77
CA GLY A 581 3.43 -20.86 14.77
C GLY A 581 4.28 -19.65 15.18
N CYS A 582 5.22 -19.25 14.32
CA CYS A 582 6.05 -18.07 14.43
C CYS A 582 6.35 -17.63 12.99
N TYR A 583 5.83 -16.48 12.58
CA TYR A 583 5.98 -15.90 11.24
C TYR A 583 7.07 -14.81 11.20
N ASP A 584 7.55 -14.38 12.37
CA ASP A 584 8.76 -13.57 12.51
C ASP A 584 9.95 -14.28 11.84
N ASP A 585 10.61 -13.62 10.88
CA ASP A 585 11.86 -14.12 10.32
C ASP A 585 12.93 -14.09 11.43
N PRO A 586 13.58 -15.23 11.78
CA PRO A 586 14.65 -15.24 12.79
C PRO A 586 15.77 -14.24 12.51
N ASN A 587 16.03 -13.92 11.24
CA ASN A 587 17.06 -12.98 10.81
C ASN A 587 16.62 -11.51 10.89
N GLN A 588 15.32 -11.22 11.11
CA GLN A 588 14.80 -9.85 11.09
C GLN A 588 15.45 -9.01 12.20
N GLU A 589 16.33 -8.11 11.80
CA GLU A 589 17.00 -7.16 12.67
C GLU A 589 16.01 -6.15 13.26
N TYR A 590 16.16 -5.82 14.54
CA TYR A 590 15.42 -4.77 15.22
C TYR A 590 16.33 -3.62 15.68
N LEU A 591 15.76 -2.41 15.77
CA LEU A 591 16.53 -1.18 15.98
C LEU A 591 16.48 -0.66 17.42
N ASN A 592 17.33 0.32 17.74
CA ASN A 592 17.26 1.08 18.98
C ASN A 592 16.00 2.00 19.01
N LYS A 593 15.70 2.62 20.17
CA LYS A 593 14.54 3.51 20.34
C LYS A 593 14.62 4.81 19.51
N GLN A 594 15.76 5.12 18.92
CA GLN A 594 15.95 6.25 18.01
C GLN A 594 15.91 5.82 16.52
N GLU A 595 15.72 4.52 16.26
CA GLU A 595 15.77 3.87 14.95
C GLU A 595 17.09 4.08 14.16
N THR A 596 18.20 4.36 14.85
CA THR A 596 19.49 4.70 14.20
C THR A 596 20.49 3.55 14.09
N GLU A 597 20.34 2.50 14.90
CA GLU A 597 21.30 1.38 15.01
C GLU A 597 20.56 0.07 15.27
N ILE A 598 21.10 -1.03 14.75
CA ILE A 598 20.63 -2.41 14.97
C ILE A 598 21.04 -2.87 16.38
N VAL A 599 20.14 -3.57 17.08
CA VAL A 599 20.31 -3.99 18.49
C VAL A 599 20.21 -5.51 18.68
N GLY A 600 19.74 -6.25 17.66
CA GLY A 600 19.68 -7.72 17.61
C GLY A 600 18.72 -8.20 16.52
N THR A 601 18.50 -9.51 16.43
CA THR A 601 17.50 -10.13 15.54
C THR A 601 16.33 -10.75 16.31
N CYS A 602 15.24 -11.14 15.64
CA CYS A 602 14.17 -11.88 16.31
C CYS A 602 14.67 -13.20 16.94
N GLU A 603 15.65 -13.89 16.35
CA GLU A 603 16.28 -15.08 16.96
C GLU A 603 16.97 -14.77 18.31
N ASP A 604 17.57 -13.58 18.49
CA ASP A 604 18.11 -13.15 19.79
C ASP A 604 17.03 -13.03 20.88
N LEU A 605 15.76 -12.81 20.49
CA LEU A 605 14.62 -12.73 21.40
C LEU A 605 14.00 -14.11 21.68
N PHE A 606 14.04 -15.05 20.72
CA PHE A 606 13.51 -16.42 20.88
C PHE A 606 14.09 -17.16 22.10
N THR A 607 15.26 -16.73 22.60
CA THR A 607 15.96 -17.36 23.74
C THR A 607 16.18 -16.45 24.95
N ASP A 608 15.70 -15.20 24.91
CA ASP A 608 15.89 -14.23 25.99
C ASP A 608 14.72 -14.23 26.98
N PHE A 609 14.95 -14.71 28.21
CA PHE A 609 13.98 -14.66 29.33
C PHE A 609 13.49 -13.24 29.71
N LYS A 610 14.03 -12.19 29.08
CA LYS A 610 13.59 -10.79 29.20
C LYS A 610 12.94 -10.25 27.92
N TYR A 611 12.55 -11.07 26.94
CA TYR A 611 11.90 -10.60 25.70
C TYR A 611 10.73 -9.65 25.99
N ALA A 612 9.80 -10.02 26.87
CA ALA A 612 8.69 -9.16 27.27
C ALA A 612 9.13 -7.83 27.93
N GLU A 613 10.27 -7.79 28.64
CA GLU A 613 10.83 -6.56 29.19
C GLU A 613 11.52 -5.69 28.12
N LYS A 614 12.03 -6.30 27.02
CA LYS A 614 12.52 -5.60 25.83
C LYS A 614 11.38 -5.05 24.98
N CYS A 615 10.35 -5.86 24.70
CA CYS A 615 9.18 -5.50 23.90
C CYS A 615 8.45 -4.27 24.47
N ASN A 616 8.36 -4.17 25.80
CA ASN A 616 7.77 -3.02 26.49
C ASN A 616 8.71 -1.79 26.63
N LYS A 617 9.90 -1.79 26.01
CA LYS A 617 10.89 -0.70 26.11
C LYS A 617 11.48 -0.25 24.77
N ILE A 618 11.48 -1.13 23.77
CA ILE A 618 11.92 -0.88 22.41
C ILE A 618 10.63 -0.83 21.57
N GLU A 619 10.14 0.37 21.28
CA GLU A 619 8.74 0.59 20.82
C GLU A 619 8.42 -0.03 19.45
N ASN A 620 9.44 -0.30 18.63
CA ASN A 620 9.30 -0.99 17.35
C ASN A 620 9.49 -2.52 17.44
N LEU A 621 9.84 -3.08 18.60
CA LEU A 621 10.12 -4.52 18.75
C LEU A 621 8.88 -5.37 18.47
N LEU A 622 7.71 -4.91 18.92
CA LEU A 622 6.38 -5.49 18.64
C LEU A 622 6.02 -5.47 17.13
N PHE A 623 6.78 -4.74 16.32
CA PHE A 623 6.59 -4.62 14.87
C PHE A 623 7.72 -5.27 14.06
N PHE A 624 8.90 -5.50 14.65
CA PHE A 624 9.97 -6.32 14.07
C PHE A 624 9.75 -7.80 14.35
N CYS A 625 9.35 -8.13 15.58
CA CYS A 625 9.11 -9.47 16.06
C CYS A 625 7.73 -9.56 16.76
N PRO A 626 6.61 -9.30 16.05
CA PRO A 626 5.27 -9.34 16.62
C PRO A 626 4.95 -10.67 17.30
N ASP A 627 5.23 -11.80 16.65
CA ASP A 627 4.89 -13.11 17.20
C ASP A 627 5.75 -13.43 18.45
N VAL A 628 7.00 -12.97 18.53
CA VAL A 628 7.79 -13.04 19.77
C VAL A 628 7.19 -12.17 20.87
N CYS A 629 6.88 -10.92 20.55
CA CYS A 629 6.48 -9.94 21.56
C CYS A 629 5.08 -10.16 22.13
N ASP A 630 4.16 -10.76 21.36
CA ASP A 630 2.89 -11.28 21.86
C ASP A 630 2.99 -12.69 22.47
N GLY A 631 4.17 -13.34 22.43
CA GLY A 631 4.46 -14.59 23.16
C GLY A 631 4.13 -15.90 22.42
N TRP A 632 4.08 -15.88 21.08
CA TRP A 632 3.81 -17.05 20.24
C TRP A 632 5.07 -17.89 19.96
N CYS A 633 6.25 -17.26 19.83
CA CYS A 633 7.53 -17.90 19.45
C CYS A 633 8.35 -18.50 20.63
N ASP A 634 7.71 -18.85 21.75
CA ASP A 634 8.37 -19.16 23.03
C ASP A 634 9.19 -20.49 23.01
N HIS A 635 10.51 -20.41 22.82
CA HIS A 635 11.41 -21.58 22.87
C HIS A 635 11.95 -21.85 24.28
N ILE A 636 11.40 -22.87 24.98
CA ILE A 636 12.01 -23.37 26.23
C ILE A 636 13.38 -23.99 25.91
N PRO A 637 14.50 -23.50 26.47
CA PRO A 637 15.83 -23.92 26.06
C PRO A 637 16.19 -25.32 26.56
N PHE A 638 16.46 -26.24 25.63
CA PHE A 638 17.01 -27.56 25.93
C PHE A 638 18.48 -27.48 26.37
N GLY A 639 18.70 -27.31 27.68
CA GLY A 639 19.91 -27.77 28.35
C GLY A 639 20.88 -26.70 28.85
N LYS A 640 20.72 -26.33 30.12
CA LYS A 640 21.88 -26.22 31.04
C LYS A 640 21.71 -27.27 32.15
N LYS A 641 22.85 -27.70 32.72
CA LYS A 641 22.96 -28.82 33.67
C LYS A 641 22.29 -28.54 35.00
#